data_AF-M6V980-F1
#
_entry.id   AF-M6V980-F1
#
_cell.length_a   1.000
_cell.length_b   1.000
_cell.length_c   1.000
_cell.angle_alpha   90.00
_cell.angle_beta   90.00
_cell.angle_gamma   90.00
#
_symmetry.space_group_name_H-M   'P 1'
#
loop_
_entity.id
_entity.type
_entity.pdbx_description
1 polymer ?
#
loop_
_entity_poly.entity_id
_entity_poly.type
_entity_poly.pdbx_seq_one_letter_code
_entity_poly.pdbx_strand_id
1 'polypeptide(L)'
;MGDVAQSFGFANDGSKMIDKAGVFHLDTCMRGDVPVFRLKNKNIRIYGNINSAEINSNEFSSNDYDLVAIEKIQIGDVVKSWNENTNLFENKRVTELFVHEVPQLFFLELDGEEEIHTTWNHPFRRKRENTKEGIQPFDLRGVERNIATHEHVMNPSVGITLEKRDAERNVVSEWVKVEDLKLRDQVLRSDGSWGTVTGIYYYNTEPTKVYNLEVEDNHTYVVGGDTLGIGYVVHNYIVDQKDKILSPAEVEKAYKDHKKLGEKGEIKWGDKTYKRVGGEKDGVPVFVTDYDGKGTKEYIRITKDGLIEQKVKWNGQFGDFMAGQLSGEKTKYFNTRGEEVFLQPEKVVRDGGSQKLLLDPVDTKLAQTTIDRVKTDYEKQLRADYANDKKSKLTPAQIDVEVKAKMVVYNRIADRTFKNSYTDENNNPIRHGSDEFLAKIAEPEFNGQDNTKKPDGMEIPVKVVIEYMRAKYPDGKGYAPNLAPWNERVNQHKENLTKLHTDLETGLQNKPEKEQKAYRQEMEKKIKVENEKLFTAESERRGRMQEFEKSSNLIFGKNSKGEYNVSSSDIAKQTKAAICRADTNYLQSRVNNRMEASFGEYFMNKIEMGDIRPGTEQTKGLVWDNGYLKGYDNQYPPKGGDSIPDGFAASNAYEGEPLSHDYIQQVTADMKPGQAIQVWVDTDMNKGDNSKPGPNHYYEISMNSKGQFVYLNHTGEAVEYSNENGEPRKLNHNSPIPKEAWSKLRIFRIYK
;
A
#
# COMPACT_ATOMS: atom_id res chain seq x y z
N MET A 1 1.30 46.90 2.08
CA MET A 1 1.59 46.09 0.88
C MET A 1 0.95 44.75 1.12
N GLY A 2 -0.09 44.45 0.35
CA GLY A 2 -1.12 43.44 0.68
C GLY A 2 -0.72 42.02 0.30
N ASP A 3 -1.15 41.10 1.15
CA ASP A 3 -0.77 39.71 1.27
C ASP A 3 -1.12 38.85 0.04
N VAL A 4 -0.12 38.13 -0.50
CA VAL A 4 -0.27 37.16 -1.60
C VAL A 4 -1.07 35.92 -1.15
N ALA A 5 -1.33 35.78 0.15
CA ALA A 5 -2.01 34.64 0.76
C ALA A 5 -3.52 34.54 0.44
N GLN A 6 -4.21 35.64 0.12
CA GLN A 6 -5.66 35.62 -0.12
C GLN A 6 -6.07 35.12 -1.51
N SER A 7 -5.13 34.79 -2.41
CA SER A 7 -5.42 34.42 -3.81
C SER A 7 -5.40 32.91 -4.13
N PHE A 8 -4.96 32.00 -3.23
CA PHE A 8 -5.03 30.51 -3.40
C PHE A 8 -6.06 29.63 -2.65
N GLY A 9 -6.70 30.09 -1.56
CA GLY A 9 -7.91 29.39 -1.05
C GLY A 9 -7.66 28.23 -0.11
N PHE A 10 -6.42 28.11 0.34
CA PHE A 10 -6.10 27.49 1.62
C PHE A 10 -6.66 28.37 2.75
N ALA A 11 -7.11 27.75 3.84
CA ALA A 11 -7.27 28.48 5.09
C ALA A 11 -5.93 29.16 5.42
N ASN A 12 -5.99 30.37 5.98
CA ASN A 12 -4.81 31.03 6.52
C ASN A 12 -4.51 30.34 7.86
N ASP A 13 -4.04 29.09 7.79
CA ASP A 13 -3.54 28.31 8.91
C ASP A 13 -2.03 28.47 9.06
N GLY A 14 -1.46 29.51 8.43
CA GLY A 14 -0.06 29.86 8.57
C GLY A 14 0.88 28.75 8.12
N SER A 15 0.68 28.23 6.90
CA SER A 15 1.41 27.09 6.32
C SER A 15 2.21 27.33 4.99
N LYS A 16 2.78 28.51 4.69
CA LYS A 16 3.60 28.79 3.47
C LYS A 16 4.99 29.47 3.68
N MET A 17 6.10 28.77 3.41
CA MET A 17 7.49 29.29 3.38
C MET A 17 8.07 29.16 1.97
N ILE A 18 8.96 30.06 1.58
CA ILE A 18 9.76 29.97 0.36
C ILE A 18 11.21 29.87 0.78
N ASP A 19 11.91 28.81 0.38
CA ASP A 19 13.33 28.66 0.70
C ASP A 19 14.20 29.65 -0.11
N LYS A 20 15.47 29.75 0.26
CA LYS A 20 16.47 30.57 -0.47
C LYS A 20 16.62 30.23 -1.96
N ALA A 21 16.18 29.05 -2.41
CA ALA A 21 16.17 28.62 -3.80
C ALA A 21 14.85 28.95 -4.54
N GLY A 22 13.90 29.62 -3.88
CA GLY A 22 12.62 30.03 -4.46
C GLY A 22 11.58 28.92 -4.53
N VAL A 23 11.76 27.82 -3.77
CA VAL A 23 10.88 26.65 -3.76
C VAL A 23 9.83 26.82 -2.66
N PHE A 24 8.58 26.51 -2.99
CA PHE A 24 7.47 26.55 -2.04
C PHE A 24 7.46 25.30 -1.15
N HIS A 25 7.40 25.51 0.16
CA HIS A 25 7.23 24.46 1.16
C HIS A 25 6.00 24.74 2.04
N LEU A 26 5.37 23.68 2.57
CA LEU A 26 4.35 23.85 3.62
C LEU A 26 5.01 24.32 4.93
N ASP A 27 4.43 25.29 5.65
CA ASP A 27 4.98 25.69 6.96
C ASP A 27 4.79 24.58 7.95
N THR A 28 5.92 24.20 8.50
CA THR A 28 6.03 23.42 9.69
C THR A 28 6.46 24.42 10.76
N CYS A 29 5.57 24.84 11.65
CA CYS A 29 5.87 25.90 12.63
C CYS A 29 5.70 25.45 14.08
N MET A 30 6.24 26.26 14.99
CA MET A 30 6.19 26.10 16.44
C MET A 30 5.48 27.28 17.09
N ARG A 31 4.80 27.08 18.22
CA ARG A 31 4.28 28.19 19.03
C ARG A 31 5.46 29.07 19.49
N GLY A 32 5.26 30.39 19.57
CA GLY A 32 6.36 31.34 19.77
C GLY A 32 7.21 31.15 21.02
N ASP A 33 6.63 30.59 22.07
CA ASP A 33 7.28 30.29 23.35
C ASP A 33 8.13 29.00 23.32
N VAL A 34 8.01 28.16 22.29
CA VAL A 34 8.81 26.93 22.17
C VAL A 34 10.30 27.29 22.12
N PRO A 35 11.13 26.77 23.03
CA PRO A 35 12.54 27.13 23.11
C PRO A 35 13.36 26.44 22.01
N VAL A 36 14.39 27.14 21.52
CA VAL A 36 15.39 26.67 20.57
C VAL A 36 16.77 26.76 21.21
N PHE A 37 17.64 25.78 20.92
CA PHE A 37 19.02 25.73 21.42
C PHE A 37 19.89 26.71 20.64
N ARG A 38 20.12 27.90 21.21
CA ARG A 38 21.00 28.93 20.63
C ARG A 38 22.35 28.93 21.31
N LEU A 39 23.44 28.94 20.54
CA LEU A 39 24.80 28.99 21.06
C LEU A 39 25.09 30.36 21.71
N LYS A 40 25.66 30.35 22.92
CA LYS A 40 26.05 31.60 23.63
C LYS A 40 27.08 32.38 22.82
N ASN A 41 26.87 33.69 22.66
CA ASN A 41 27.72 34.57 21.83
C ASN A 41 29.24 34.47 22.11
N LYS A 42 29.63 34.21 23.37
CA LYS A 42 31.04 34.02 23.76
C LYS A 42 31.69 32.77 23.16
N ASN A 43 30.90 31.76 22.78
CA ASN A 43 31.37 30.47 22.24
C ASN A 43 31.35 30.45 20.70
N ILE A 44 30.68 31.39 20.02
CA ILE A 44 30.59 31.44 18.55
C ILE A 44 31.99 31.58 17.89
N ARG A 45 32.93 32.30 18.54
CA ARG A 45 34.27 32.56 17.99
C ARG A 45 35.15 31.30 17.86
N ILE A 46 34.84 30.24 18.61
CA ILE A 46 35.62 28.99 18.61
C ILE A 46 35.41 28.21 17.31
N TYR A 47 34.30 28.42 16.60
CA TYR A 47 33.87 27.57 15.47
C TYR A 47 33.99 28.25 14.10
N GLY A 48 34.37 29.52 14.03
CA GLY A 48 34.43 30.30 12.78
C GLY A 48 35.72 30.19 11.96
N ASN A 49 36.73 29.43 12.39
CA ASN A 49 38.03 29.32 11.72
C ASN A 49 38.40 27.85 11.47
N ILE A 50 38.30 27.38 10.22
CA ILE A 50 38.50 25.95 9.83
C ILE A 50 39.98 25.61 9.52
N ASN A 51 40.95 26.45 9.91
CA ASN A 51 42.38 26.20 9.67
C ASN A 51 43.22 26.09 10.95
N SER A 52 42.88 25.17 11.85
CA SER A 52 43.79 24.75 12.92
C SER A 52 43.74 23.24 13.14
N ALA A 53 44.87 22.59 12.92
CA ALA A 53 45.12 21.16 13.14
C ALA A 53 45.27 20.82 14.63
N GLU A 54 44.32 21.28 15.45
CA GLU A 54 44.21 20.88 16.85
C GLU A 54 43.00 19.97 17.01
N ILE A 55 43.27 18.82 17.63
CA ILE A 55 42.35 17.72 17.89
C ILE A 55 41.18 18.26 18.73
N ASN A 56 40.03 18.46 18.09
CA ASN A 56 38.80 18.86 18.76
C ASN A 56 38.19 17.64 19.49
N SER A 57 38.40 17.55 20.80
CA SER A 57 37.51 16.81 21.68
C SER A 57 36.17 17.55 21.74
N ASN A 58 35.32 17.33 20.72
CA ASN A 58 34.00 17.95 20.57
C ASN A 58 32.95 17.33 21.53
N GLU A 59 33.17 17.40 22.84
CA GLU A 59 32.09 17.22 23.82
C GLU A 59 31.52 18.61 24.16
N PHE A 60 30.50 19.01 23.40
CA PHE A 60 29.68 20.18 23.73
C PHE A 60 28.85 19.87 24.98
N SER A 61 28.82 20.77 25.95
CA SER A 61 27.96 20.62 27.12
C SER A 61 26.64 21.36 26.93
N SER A 62 25.58 20.94 27.63
CA SER A 62 24.30 21.68 27.66
C SER A 62 24.47 23.13 28.10
N ASN A 63 25.54 23.45 28.86
CA ASN A 63 25.86 24.79 29.35
C ASN A 63 26.32 25.78 28.27
N ASP A 64 26.64 25.30 27.06
CA ASP A 64 27.11 26.15 25.95
C ASP A 64 25.96 26.83 25.19
N TYR A 65 24.72 26.37 25.43
CA TYR A 65 23.52 26.89 24.81
C TYR A 65 22.69 27.72 25.81
N ASP A 66 21.95 28.69 25.27
CA ASP A 66 20.79 29.29 25.91
C ASP A 66 19.53 28.74 25.24
N LEU A 67 18.52 28.42 26.05
CA LEU A 67 17.19 28.07 25.56
C LEU A 67 16.40 29.36 25.35
N VAL A 68 16.09 29.64 24.09
CA VAL A 68 15.49 30.91 23.68
C VAL A 68 14.23 30.62 22.91
N ALA A 69 13.11 31.18 23.35
CA ALA A 69 11.83 31.13 22.64
C ALA A 69 12.04 31.46 21.14
N ILE A 70 11.49 30.63 20.25
CA ILE A 70 11.73 30.72 18.81
C ILE A 70 11.39 32.10 18.23
N GLU A 71 10.39 32.78 18.80
CA GLU A 71 9.99 34.14 18.41
C GLU A 71 11.05 35.22 18.69
N LYS A 72 12.08 34.89 19.50
CA LYS A 72 13.18 35.80 19.87
C LYS A 72 14.49 35.49 19.13
N ILE A 73 14.52 34.45 18.29
CA ILE A 73 15.68 34.12 17.46
C ILE A 73 15.83 35.17 16.35
N GLN A 74 17.07 35.53 16.02
CA GLN A 74 17.39 36.52 15.00
C GLN A 74 18.25 35.93 13.87
N ILE A 75 18.12 36.47 12.65
CA ILE A 75 19.02 36.13 11.54
C ILE A 75 20.46 36.43 11.98
N GLY A 76 21.34 35.44 11.80
CA GLY A 76 22.73 35.50 12.27
C GLY A 76 22.99 34.80 13.60
N ASP A 77 21.97 34.48 14.39
CA ASP A 77 22.10 33.60 15.55
C ASP A 77 22.63 32.22 15.11
N VAL A 78 23.33 31.52 16.01
CA VAL A 78 23.86 30.17 15.74
C VAL A 78 23.07 29.18 16.58
N VAL A 79 22.42 28.21 15.93
CA VAL A 79 21.54 27.23 16.58
C VAL A 79 22.05 25.81 16.37
N LYS A 80 21.68 24.91 17.29
CA LYS A 80 22.01 23.49 17.18
C LYS A 80 21.14 22.84 16.08
N SER A 81 21.80 22.14 15.17
CA SER A 81 21.22 21.48 14.00
C SER A 81 21.74 20.04 13.89
N TRP A 82 21.04 19.19 13.16
CA TRP A 82 21.42 17.80 12.93
C TRP A 82 21.63 17.54 11.43
N ASN A 83 22.86 17.18 11.06
CA ASN A 83 23.22 16.96 9.67
C ASN A 83 22.71 15.59 9.22
N GLU A 84 21.83 15.57 8.23
CA GLU A 84 21.21 14.32 7.76
C GLU A 84 22.15 13.42 6.96
N ASN A 85 23.20 14.00 6.36
CA ASN A 85 24.17 13.25 5.58
C ASN A 85 25.20 12.56 6.48
N THR A 86 25.59 13.22 7.58
CA THR A 86 26.62 12.71 8.50
C THR A 86 26.05 12.09 9.77
N ASN A 87 24.76 12.31 10.05
CA ASN A 87 24.06 11.97 11.29
C ASN A 87 24.67 12.59 12.57
N LEU A 88 25.40 13.70 12.44
CA LEU A 88 26.06 14.38 13.54
C LEU A 88 25.37 15.72 13.86
N PHE A 89 25.39 16.10 15.13
CA PHE A 89 24.98 17.43 15.55
C PHE A 89 26.05 18.47 15.21
N GLU A 90 25.63 19.58 14.64
CA GLU A 90 26.48 20.71 14.31
C GLU A 90 25.76 22.04 14.57
N ASN A 91 26.53 23.11 14.61
CA ASN A 91 26.02 24.45 14.86
C ASN A 91 25.92 25.21 13.53
N LYS A 92 24.71 25.65 13.19
CA LYS A 92 24.44 26.36 11.93
C LYS A 92 23.89 27.74 12.19
N ARG A 93 24.29 28.68 11.34
CA ARG A 93 23.80 30.06 11.40
C ARG A 93 22.37 30.10 10.85
N VAL A 94 21.51 30.84 11.52
CA VAL A 94 20.15 31.16 11.04
C VAL A 94 20.27 32.15 9.89
N THR A 95 19.71 31.79 8.74
CA THR A 95 19.72 32.58 7.51
C THR A 95 18.39 33.28 7.24
N GLU A 96 17.29 32.69 7.71
CA GLU A 96 15.94 33.20 7.49
C GLU A 96 15.01 32.85 8.67
N LEU A 97 13.96 33.67 8.86
CA LEU A 97 12.95 33.50 9.90
C LEU A 97 11.56 33.64 9.30
N PHE A 98 10.65 32.78 9.74
CA PHE A 98 9.29 32.69 9.22
C PHE A 98 8.28 32.86 10.36
N VAL A 99 7.21 33.62 10.13
CA VAL A 99 6.19 33.96 11.14
C VAL A 99 4.78 33.78 10.58
N HIS A 100 4.15 32.74 11.09
CA HIS A 100 2.81 32.18 10.86
C HIS A 100 1.68 32.75 11.74
N GLU A 101 0.40 32.62 11.38
CA GLU A 101 -0.72 32.62 12.35
C GLU A 101 -1.65 31.43 12.10
N VAL A 102 -1.97 30.65 13.14
CA VAL A 102 -2.74 29.40 13.02
C VAL A 102 -3.90 29.32 14.02
N PRO A 103 -5.07 28.76 13.65
CA PRO A 103 -6.21 28.61 14.55
C PRO A 103 -6.24 27.25 15.30
N GLN A 104 -5.28 26.37 15.03
CA GLN A 104 -5.22 25.04 15.64
C GLN A 104 -3.77 24.64 15.87
N LEU A 105 -3.48 24.09 17.05
CA LEU A 105 -2.17 23.61 17.44
C LEU A 105 -2.26 22.17 17.94
N PHE A 106 -1.16 21.45 17.79
CA PHE A 106 -0.95 20.16 18.42
C PHE A 106 -0.13 20.36 19.69
N PHE A 107 -0.46 19.56 20.68
CA PHE A 107 0.22 19.40 21.95
C PHE A 107 0.87 18.02 21.93
N LEU A 108 2.20 18.01 21.87
CA LEU A 108 3.03 16.81 21.90
C LEU A 108 3.69 16.73 23.28
N GLU A 109 3.31 15.73 24.05
CA GLU A 109 3.88 15.41 25.35
C GLU A 109 4.96 14.35 25.16
N LEU A 110 6.18 14.67 25.59
CA LEU A 110 7.36 13.83 25.46
C LEU A 110 7.90 13.47 26.84
N ASP A 111 8.13 12.18 27.03
CA ASP A 111 8.68 11.57 28.25
C ASP A 111 7.86 11.81 29.54
N GLY A 112 6.62 12.29 29.41
CA GLY A 112 5.73 12.57 30.54
C GLY A 112 6.00 13.91 31.23
N GLU A 113 6.96 14.69 30.73
CA GLU A 113 7.47 15.89 31.39
C GLU A 113 7.59 17.10 30.45
N GLU A 114 7.90 16.89 29.17
CA GLU A 114 8.15 17.97 28.21
C GLU A 114 6.93 18.20 27.30
N GLU A 115 6.56 19.47 27.14
CA GLU A 115 5.36 19.89 26.41
C GLU A 115 5.74 20.76 25.20
N ILE A 116 5.55 20.24 23.98
CA ILE A 116 5.87 20.95 22.74
C ILE A 116 4.59 21.27 21.96
N HIS A 117 4.42 22.55 21.63
CA HIS A 117 3.28 23.04 20.86
C HIS A 117 3.66 23.43 19.44
N THR A 118 3.02 22.77 18.47
CA THR A 118 3.47 22.78 17.08
C THR A 118 2.30 22.64 16.10
N THR A 119 2.54 22.91 14.82
CA THR A 119 1.58 22.59 13.75
C THR A 119 1.54 21.08 13.49
N TRP A 120 0.40 20.59 13.02
CA TRP A 120 0.14 19.15 12.82
C TRP A 120 1.17 18.45 11.91
N ASN A 121 1.70 19.19 10.95
CA ASN A 121 2.60 18.73 9.90
C ASN A 121 4.10 18.81 10.29
N HIS A 122 4.44 19.33 11.47
CA HIS A 122 5.85 19.57 11.81
C HIS A 122 6.62 18.25 11.96
N PRO A 123 7.70 18.00 11.20
CA PRO A 123 8.38 16.72 11.21
C PRO A 123 9.34 16.57 12.40
N PHE A 124 9.21 15.47 13.13
CA PHE A 124 10.17 15.01 14.13
C PHE A 124 10.91 13.78 13.60
N ARG A 125 12.19 13.63 13.98
CA ARG A 125 12.97 12.45 13.60
C ARG A 125 12.58 11.27 14.51
N ARG A 126 11.86 10.29 13.99
CA ARG A 126 11.44 9.09 14.72
C ARG A 126 12.40 7.92 14.50
N LYS A 127 12.70 7.17 15.56
CA LYS A 127 13.40 5.88 15.53
C LYS A 127 12.48 4.81 14.96
N ARG A 128 13.02 3.97 14.07
CA ARG A 128 12.36 2.71 13.75
C ARG A 128 12.75 1.68 14.81
N GLU A 129 11.76 1.06 15.44
CA GLU A 129 12.01 -0.01 16.39
C GLU A 129 12.66 -1.22 15.69
N ASN A 130 13.87 -1.57 16.11
CA ASN A 130 14.46 -2.87 15.80
C ASN A 130 13.91 -3.88 16.82
N THR A 131 12.94 -4.72 16.42
CA THR A 131 12.35 -5.76 17.29
C THR A 131 13.34 -6.89 17.60
N LYS A 132 14.35 -6.64 18.46
CA LYS A 132 15.16 -7.65 19.17
C LYS A 132 15.77 -7.05 20.45
N GLU A 133 14.98 -6.92 21.51
CA GLU A 133 15.40 -7.04 22.93
C GLU A 133 14.09 -7.12 23.76
N GLY A 134 13.90 -8.23 24.47
CA GLY A 134 12.60 -8.62 25.04
C GLY A 134 12.20 -7.83 26.28
N ILE A 135 10.93 -7.43 26.34
CA ILE A 135 10.25 -7.05 27.58
C ILE A 135 9.89 -8.36 28.30
N GLN A 136 10.52 -8.62 29.44
CA GLN A 136 10.08 -9.66 30.38
C GLN A 136 8.82 -9.16 31.14
N PRO A 137 7.83 -10.01 31.41
CA PRO A 137 6.62 -9.65 32.15
C PRO A 137 6.88 -9.65 33.67
N PHE A 138 6.46 -8.57 34.35
CA PHE A 138 6.17 -8.43 35.79
C PHE A 138 6.79 -9.47 36.76
N ASP A 139 7.84 -9.11 37.50
CA ASP A 139 8.15 -9.73 38.81
C ASP A 139 7.79 -8.73 39.93
N LEU A 140 6.63 -8.95 40.55
CA LEU A 140 6.20 -8.33 41.80
C LEU A 140 6.87 -9.09 42.96
N ARG A 141 8.11 -8.72 43.30
CA ARG A 141 8.71 -9.11 44.58
C ARG A 141 9.48 -7.96 45.22
N GLY A 142 9.01 -7.60 46.41
CA GLY A 142 9.84 -7.04 47.47
C GLY A 142 9.95 -5.52 47.50
N VAL A 143 8.98 -4.87 48.12
CA VAL A 143 9.24 -3.62 48.83
C VAL A 143 10.32 -3.89 49.88
N GLU A 144 11.44 -3.19 49.84
CA GLU A 144 12.17 -2.80 51.04
C GLU A 144 12.89 -1.46 50.82
N ARG A 145 12.46 -0.46 51.59
CA ARG A 145 13.16 0.82 51.77
C ARG A 145 14.30 0.58 52.77
N ASN A 146 15.50 1.09 52.52
CA ASN A 146 16.41 1.48 53.61
C ASN A 146 17.35 2.63 53.19
N ILE A 147 17.50 3.53 54.15
CA ILE A 147 18.16 4.84 54.11
C ILE A 147 19.68 4.69 54.36
N ALA A 148 20.42 5.69 53.89
CA ALA A 148 21.88 5.89 53.86
C ALA A 148 22.70 5.57 55.13
N THR A 149 24.01 5.33 54.95
CA THR A 149 25.13 5.89 55.76
C THR A 149 26.51 5.68 55.11
N HIS A 150 27.27 6.78 54.99
CA HIS A 150 28.74 7.02 54.99
C HIS A 150 29.74 5.94 54.48
N GLU A 151 30.63 6.21 53.51
CA GLU A 151 31.87 7.05 53.50
C GLU A 151 33.16 6.25 53.79
N HIS A 152 34.14 6.38 52.87
CA HIS A 152 35.61 6.31 53.01
C HIS A 152 36.38 5.42 52.01
N VAL A 153 37.02 6.11 51.04
CA VAL A 153 38.43 6.03 50.54
C VAL A 153 39.05 4.63 50.31
N MET A 154 39.45 4.23 49.08
CA MET A 154 40.78 4.50 48.48
C MET A 154 40.80 4.13 46.97
N ASN A 155 41.38 5.01 46.15
CA ASN A 155 42.00 4.72 44.84
C ASN A 155 43.52 4.51 45.06
N PRO A 156 44.35 3.79 44.23
CA PRO A 156 44.38 3.92 42.77
C PRO A 156 44.76 2.65 41.92
N SER A 157 44.35 2.69 40.64
CA SER A 157 45.05 2.25 39.41
C SER A 157 45.67 0.84 39.28
N VAL A 158 44.95 -0.11 38.65
CA VAL A 158 45.48 -1.01 37.60
C VAL A 158 44.41 -1.19 36.53
N GLY A 159 44.79 -1.01 35.26
CA GLY A 159 43.91 -0.79 34.13
C GLY A 159 42.86 -1.88 33.89
N ILE A 160 41.62 -1.44 33.82
CA ILE A 160 40.65 -2.01 32.90
C ILE A 160 40.50 -0.96 31.81
N THR A 161 41.04 -1.28 30.64
CA THR A 161 40.65 -0.70 29.36
C THR A 161 39.13 -0.79 29.27
N LEU A 162 38.43 0.30 29.62
CA LEU A 162 37.11 0.54 29.07
C LEU A 162 37.36 0.97 27.64
N GLU A 163 37.56 -0.02 26.77
CA GLU A 163 37.34 0.14 25.35
C GLU A 163 36.01 0.88 25.21
N LYS A 164 36.08 2.05 24.57
CA LYS A 164 34.92 2.63 23.90
C LYS A 164 34.30 1.49 23.11
N ARG A 165 33.14 0.98 23.56
CA ARG A 165 32.29 0.25 22.65
C ARG A 165 31.77 1.31 21.69
N ASP A 166 32.49 1.45 20.60
CA ASP A 166 31.97 1.95 19.32
C ASP A 166 30.74 1.10 18.99
N ALA A 167 29.59 1.54 19.50
CA ALA A 167 28.30 0.99 19.13
C ALA A 167 27.74 1.88 18.03
N GLU A 168 28.38 1.83 16.86
CA GLU A 168 27.71 2.02 15.57
C GLU A 168 26.60 0.96 15.46
N ARG A 169 25.49 1.16 16.19
CA ARG A 169 24.21 0.55 15.84
C ARG A 169 23.63 1.47 14.78
N ASN A 170 23.51 0.98 13.54
CA ASN A 170 22.70 1.61 12.49
C ASN A 170 21.25 1.75 12.98
N VAL A 171 20.95 2.84 13.66
CA VAL A 171 19.60 3.17 14.11
C VAL A 171 18.86 3.74 12.90
N VAL A 172 18.03 2.91 12.27
CA VAL A 172 17.18 3.32 11.17
C VAL A 172 16.15 4.31 11.71
N SER A 173 16.03 5.48 11.09
CA SER A 173 15.11 6.56 11.50
C SER A 173 14.48 7.24 10.30
N GLU A 174 13.42 8.02 10.51
CA GLU A 174 12.63 8.68 9.46
C GLU A 174 12.02 9.99 9.98
N TRP A 175 11.66 10.89 9.06
CA TRP A 175 10.94 12.13 9.37
C TRP A 175 9.44 11.86 9.38
N VAL A 176 8.78 12.20 10.48
CA VAL A 176 7.36 11.92 10.69
C VAL A 176 6.70 13.19 11.22
N LYS A 177 5.63 13.63 10.59
CA LYS A 177 4.82 14.75 11.08
C LYS A 177 4.17 14.41 12.43
N VAL A 178 3.94 15.43 13.25
CA VAL A 178 3.38 15.26 14.61
C VAL A 178 2.09 14.45 14.63
N GLU A 179 1.18 14.66 13.67
CA GLU A 179 -0.08 13.89 13.63
C GLU A 179 0.09 12.39 13.31
N ASP A 180 1.21 12.00 12.69
CA ASP A 180 1.53 10.61 12.34
C ASP A 180 2.41 9.92 13.41
N LEU A 181 2.85 10.67 14.42
CA LEU A 181 3.48 10.09 15.62
C LEU A 181 2.45 9.30 16.41
N LYS A 182 2.90 8.28 17.13
CA LYS A 182 2.08 7.44 18.00
C LYS A 182 2.64 7.43 19.41
N LEU A 183 1.77 7.14 20.38
CA LEU A 183 2.23 6.86 21.75
C LEU A 183 3.29 5.77 21.74
N ARG A 184 4.37 6.00 22.50
CA ARG A 184 5.59 5.19 22.58
C ARG A 184 6.56 5.31 21.41
N ASP A 185 6.23 6.08 20.37
CA ASP A 185 7.22 6.40 19.34
C ASP A 185 8.43 7.07 20.00
N GLN A 186 9.62 6.71 19.51
CA GLN A 186 10.88 7.23 19.99
C GLN A 186 11.37 8.35 19.07
N VAL A 187 11.46 9.59 19.54
CA VAL A 187 11.92 10.75 18.76
C VAL A 187 13.33 11.18 19.16
N LEU A 188 14.13 11.60 18.18
CA LEU A 188 15.56 11.88 18.36
C LEU A 188 15.76 13.09 19.26
N ARG A 189 16.52 12.90 20.34
CA ARG A 189 16.92 13.95 21.25
C ARG A 189 18.26 14.56 20.86
N SER A 190 18.52 15.76 21.37
CA SER A 190 19.71 16.56 21.11
C SER A 190 21.00 15.99 21.69
N ASP A 191 20.92 15.04 22.61
CA ASP A 191 22.04 14.27 23.16
C ASP A 191 22.31 12.97 22.36
N GLY A 192 21.56 12.74 21.28
CA GLY A 192 21.63 11.52 20.46
C GLY A 192 20.84 10.34 21.03
N SER A 193 20.23 10.49 22.22
CA SER A 193 19.29 9.51 22.76
C SER A 193 17.90 9.67 22.13
N TRP A 194 16.92 8.90 22.62
CA TRP A 194 15.56 8.91 22.06
C TRP A 194 14.56 9.12 23.18
N GLY A 195 13.67 10.10 23.01
CA GLY A 195 12.57 10.36 23.94
C GLY A 195 11.26 9.76 23.46
N THR A 196 10.38 9.45 24.40
CA THR A 196 9.18 8.67 24.18
C THR A 196 7.99 9.60 24.06
N VAL A 197 7.18 9.44 23.02
CA VAL A 197 5.91 10.16 22.92
C VAL A 197 4.92 9.61 23.95
N THR A 198 4.52 10.42 24.92
CA THR A 198 3.58 10.04 26.01
C THR A 198 2.19 10.62 25.82
N GLY A 199 2.04 11.63 24.96
CA GLY A 199 0.76 12.25 24.65
C GLY A 199 0.79 12.98 23.31
N ILE A 200 -0.30 12.89 22.55
CA ILE A 200 -0.52 13.66 21.33
C ILE A 200 -1.97 14.12 21.34
N TYR A 201 -2.17 15.42 21.39
CA TYR A 201 -3.51 16.01 21.45
C TYR A 201 -3.56 17.20 20.49
N TYR A 202 -4.73 17.52 19.98
CA TYR A 202 -4.95 18.75 19.21
C TYR A 202 -5.92 19.64 19.97
N TYR A 203 -5.76 20.95 19.82
CA TYR A 203 -6.67 21.93 20.38
C TYR A 203 -6.80 23.14 19.45
N ASN A 204 -7.98 23.75 19.46
CA ASN A 204 -8.22 24.99 18.73
C ASN A 204 -7.78 26.17 19.59
N THR A 205 -7.22 27.19 18.96
CA THR A 205 -6.75 28.43 19.60
C THR A 205 -7.27 29.64 18.83
N GLU A 206 -7.33 30.81 19.47
CA GLU A 206 -7.43 32.06 18.71
C GLU A 206 -6.23 32.18 17.76
N PRO A 207 -6.32 32.85 16.60
CA PRO A 207 -5.20 32.95 15.65
C PRO A 207 -3.89 33.31 16.36
N THR A 208 -3.01 32.31 16.48
CA THR A 208 -1.81 32.38 17.33
C THR A 208 -0.60 32.43 16.44
N LYS A 209 0.34 33.33 16.73
CA LYS A 209 1.59 33.41 15.97
C LYS A 209 2.44 32.17 16.18
N VAL A 210 2.90 31.60 15.08
CA VAL A 210 3.81 30.46 15.05
C VAL A 210 5.05 30.81 14.24
N TYR A 211 6.14 30.09 14.45
CA TYR A 211 7.46 30.48 13.95
C TYR A 211 8.22 29.27 13.41
N ASN A 212 9.08 29.51 12.42
CA ASN A 212 10.07 28.56 11.92
C ASN A 212 11.33 29.33 11.50
N LEU A 213 12.45 28.65 11.25
CA LEU A 213 13.74 29.24 10.89
C LEU A 213 14.47 28.40 9.84
N GLU A 214 15.27 29.03 8.98
CA GLU A 214 16.20 28.35 8.06
C GLU A 214 17.65 28.51 8.52
N VAL A 215 18.43 27.45 8.42
CA VAL A 215 19.85 27.43 8.79
C VAL A 215 20.74 27.13 7.59
N GLU A 216 22.01 27.50 7.67
CA GLU A 216 22.99 27.20 6.60
C GLU A 216 23.20 25.68 6.43
N ASP A 217 23.23 25.23 5.17
CA ASP A 217 23.55 23.87 4.69
C ASP A 217 22.66 22.70 5.18
N ASN A 218 21.83 22.92 6.20
CA ASN A 218 20.92 21.92 6.77
C ASN A 218 19.48 22.43 6.76
N HIS A 219 18.56 21.49 6.94
CA HIS A 219 17.12 21.77 7.03
C HIS A 219 16.56 21.32 8.38
N THR A 220 17.36 21.39 9.45
CA THR A 220 16.97 20.89 10.78
C THR A 220 17.43 21.82 11.90
N TYR A 221 16.70 21.80 13.02
CA TYR A 221 17.07 22.48 14.26
C TYR A 221 16.52 21.73 15.49
N VAL A 222 16.90 22.17 16.70
CA VAL A 222 16.52 21.54 17.97
C VAL A 222 15.58 22.44 18.78
N VAL A 223 14.46 21.86 19.23
CA VAL A 223 13.40 22.53 20.01
C VAL A 223 13.14 21.88 21.38
N GLY A 224 12.52 22.59 22.31
CA GLY A 224 12.19 22.12 23.65
C GLY A 224 13.40 22.16 24.60
N GLY A 225 13.37 21.29 25.62
CA GLY A 225 14.42 21.10 26.60
C GLY A 225 14.40 22.07 27.78
N ASP A 226 13.34 22.86 27.99
CA ASP A 226 13.25 23.77 29.14
C ASP A 226 13.02 23.05 30.47
N THR A 227 12.42 21.85 30.41
CA THR A 227 12.18 21.00 31.58
C THR A 227 13.36 20.05 31.81
N LEU A 228 13.81 19.38 30.73
CA LEU A 228 14.81 18.31 30.83
C LEU A 228 16.25 18.72 30.47
N GLY A 229 16.47 19.94 29.95
CA GLY A 229 17.76 20.37 29.39
C GLY A 229 18.15 19.66 28.08
N ILE A 230 17.24 18.83 27.53
CA ILE A 230 17.46 18.00 26.34
C ILE A 230 16.31 18.26 25.37
N GLY A 231 16.62 18.84 24.21
CA GLY A 231 15.62 19.11 23.16
C GLY A 231 15.49 17.99 22.13
N TYR A 232 14.64 18.21 21.12
CA TYR A 232 14.26 17.25 20.09
C TYR A 232 14.52 17.79 18.69
N VAL A 233 14.88 16.90 17.76
CA VAL A 233 15.26 17.26 16.39
C VAL A 233 14.05 17.37 15.47
N VAL A 234 13.93 18.52 14.81
CA VAL A 234 12.85 18.83 13.86
C VAL A 234 13.40 19.26 12.50
N HIS A 235 12.58 19.16 11.46
CA HIS A 235 12.93 19.52 10.08
C HIS A 235 12.10 20.72 9.58
N ASN A 236 12.70 21.53 8.71
CA ASN A 236 12.15 22.81 8.23
C ASN A 236 11.00 22.68 7.23
N TYR A 237 10.92 21.54 6.53
CA TYR A 237 10.00 21.27 5.42
C TYR A 237 9.51 19.82 5.40
N ILE A 238 8.46 19.53 4.62
CA ILE A 238 8.06 18.15 4.31
C ILE A 238 8.89 17.66 3.12
N VAL A 239 9.66 16.57 3.26
CA VAL A 239 10.60 16.12 2.23
C VAL A 239 9.91 15.21 1.19
N ASP A 240 9.30 15.80 0.16
CA ASP A 240 8.96 15.14 -1.12
C ASP A 240 8.75 16.18 -2.27
N GLN A 241 9.31 15.95 -3.48
CA GLN A 241 8.99 16.56 -4.83
C GLN A 241 9.85 17.70 -5.49
N LYS A 242 10.43 17.46 -6.71
CA LYS A 242 10.67 18.49 -7.78
C LYS A 242 10.37 17.97 -9.23
N ASP A 243 9.56 18.76 -9.95
CA ASP A 243 9.28 18.99 -11.41
C ASP A 243 8.70 17.97 -12.43
N LYS A 244 7.41 18.21 -12.77
CA LYS A 244 6.71 18.00 -14.06
C LYS A 244 5.31 18.72 -14.04
N ILE A 245 5.20 19.97 -13.58
CA ILE A 245 3.93 20.55 -13.04
C ILE A 245 3.21 21.60 -13.93
N LEU A 246 1.86 21.70 -13.85
CA LEU A 246 1.13 22.96 -14.09
C LEU A 246 1.70 24.06 -13.18
N SER A 247 1.96 25.27 -13.67
CA SER A 247 2.47 26.30 -12.75
C SER A 247 1.43 26.63 -11.66
N PRO A 248 1.82 26.88 -10.40
CA PRO A 248 0.88 27.25 -9.33
C PRO A 248 -0.06 28.39 -9.75
N ALA A 249 0.40 29.35 -10.53
CA ALA A 249 -0.40 30.47 -11.06
C ALA A 249 -1.53 30.05 -12.04
N GLU A 250 -1.44 28.90 -12.69
CA GLU A 250 -2.48 28.37 -13.58
C GLU A 250 -3.53 27.56 -12.81
N VAL A 251 -3.10 26.87 -11.75
CA VAL A 251 -3.97 26.17 -10.78
C VAL A 251 -4.79 27.17 -9.96
N GLU A 252 -4.15 28.26 -9.52
CA GLU A 252 -4.73 29.46 -8.92
C GLU A 252 -5.92 30.01 -9.70
N LYS A 253 -5.65 30.31 -10.98
CA LYS A 253 -6.60 30.96 -11.87
C LYS A 253 -7.78 30.04 -12.15
N ALA A 254 -7.52 28.74 -12.34
CA ALA A 254 -8.54 27.74 -12.56
C ALA A 254 -9.47 27.58 -11.36
N TYR A 255 -8.95 27.54 -10.12
CA TYR A 255 -9.74 27.22 -8.92
C TYR A 255 -10.32 28.46 -8.22
N LYS A 256 -9.59 29.58 -8.15
CA LYS A 256 -9.94 30.73 -7.32
C LYS A 256 -10.87 31.75 -7.97
N ASP A 257 -10.60 32.08 -9.23
CA ASP A 257 -11.35 33.12 -9.96
C ASP A 257 -12.50 32.54 -10.77
N HIS A 258 -12.92 31.30 -10.52
CA HIS A 258 -13.96 30.65 -11.32
C HIS A 258 -15.29 31.42 -11.34
N LYS A 259 -15.58 32.19 -10.28
CA LYS A 259 -16.74 33.10 -10.21
C LYS A 259 -16.51 34.45 -10.93
N LYS A 260 -15.26 34.85 -11.17
CA LYS A 260 -14.85 36.10 -11.86
C LYS A 260 -14.45 35.92 -13.33
N LEU A 261 -14.10 34.70 -13.75
CA LEU A 261 -13.75 34.31 -15.13
C LEU A 261 -14.93 34.44 -16.12
N GLY A 262 -16.14 34.70 -15.63
CA GLY A 262 -17.36 34.76 -16.43
C GLY A 262 -17.63 33.44 -17.19
N GLU A 263 -18.60 33.45 -18.09
CA GLU A 263 -18.87 32.32 -19.01
C GLU A 263 -17.78 32.13 -20.09
N LYS A 264 -16.67 32.90 -20.04
CA LYS A 264 -15.64 32.95 -21.10
C LYS A 264 -14.21 32.66 -20.62
N GLY A 265 -14.05 32.02 -19.47
CA GLY A 265 -12.73 31.74 -18.88
C GLY A 265 -11.93 30.64 -19.58
N GLU A 266 -10.60 30.80 -19.68
CA GLU A 266 -9.68 29.86 -20.35
C GLU A 266 -8.42 29.54 -19.54
N ILE A 267 -7.95 28.28 -19.62
CA ILE A 267 -6.71 27.77 -19.00
C ILE A 267 -5.86 26.98 -20.00
N LYS A 268 -4.54 26.95 -19.81
CA LYS A 268 -3.59 26.19 -20.63
C LYS A 268 -2.97 25.06 -19.82
N TRP A 269 -2.80 23.91 -20.45
CA TRP A 269 -2.14 22.74 -19.86
C TRP A 269 -1.43 21.97 -20.97
N GLY A 270 -0.11 21.83 -20.87
CA GLY A 270 0.73 21.47 -22.02
C GLY A 270 0.53 22.47 -23.17
N ASP A 271 0.35 21.98 -24.40
CA ASP A 271 0.15 22.82 -25.58
C ASP A 271 -1.33 23.18 -25.87
N LYS A 272 -2.28 22.75 -25.02
CA LYS A 272 -3.73 22.87 -25.25
C LYS A 272 -4.36 24.00 -24.43
N THR A 273 -5.46 24.56 -24.95
CA THR A 273 -6.27 25.59 -24.29
C THR A 273 -7.69 25.08 -24.03
N TYR A 274 -8.16 25.24 -22.79
CA TYR A 274 -9.44 24.73 -22.29
C TYR A 274 -10.36 25.87 -21.85
N LYS A 275 -11.65 25.80 -22.23
CA LYS A 275 -12.70 26.78 -21.96
C LYS A 275 -13.61 26.33 -20.83
N ARG A 276 -14.01 27.23 -19.94
CA ARG A 276 -14.88 26.89 -18.81
C ARG A 276 -16.29 26.47 -19.27
N VAL A 277 -16.87 25.47 -18.61
CA VAL A 277 -18.28 25.06 -18.78
C VAL A 277 -18.99 24.94 -17.44
N GLY A 278 -20.27 25.35 -17.39
CA GLY A 278 -21.10 25.29 -16.18
C GLY A 278 -21.44 23.85 -15.77
N GLY A 279 -21.34 23.57 -14.47
CA GLY A 279 -21.50 22.23 -13.88
C GLY A 279 -20.78 22.11 -12.54
N GLU A 280 -21.08 22.99 -11.59
CA GLU A 280 -20.49 22.94 -10.24
C GLU A 280 -21.11 21.79 -9.43
N LYS A 281 -20.57 20.57 -9.54
CA LYS A 281 -20.72 19.56 -8.49
C LYS A 281 -19.60 19.79 -7.47
N ASP A 282 -20.00 20.11 -6.23
CA ASP A 282 -19.12 20.42 -5.09
C ASP A 282 -18.28 21.70 -5.22
N GLY A 283 -18.69 22.63 -6.11
CA GLY A 283 -18.12 23.98 -6.22
C GLY A 283 -16.79 24.09 -6.96
N VAL A 284 -16.45 23.13 -7.82
CA VAL A 284 -15.17 23.10 -8.56
C VAL A 284 -15.42 23.31 -10.06
N PRO A 285 -14.75 24.27 -10.72
CA PRO A 285 -14.93 24.57 -12.12
C PRO A 285 -14.38 23.46 -13.02
N VAL A 286 -15.15 23.15 -14.07
CA VAL A 286 -14.78 22.19 -15.10
C VAL A 286 -14.43 22.95 -16.37
N PHE A 287 -13.32 22.61 -16.99
CA PHE A 287 -12.87 23.20 -18.24
C PHE A 287 -12.95 22.14 -19.33
N VAL A 288 -13.43 22.52 -20.50
CA VAL A 288 -13.60 21.66 -21.65
C VAL A 288 -12.84 22.22 -22.84
N THR A 289 -12.32 21.35 -23.68
CA THR A 289 -11.90 21.72 -25.02
C THR A 289 -12.45 20.73 -26.03
N ASP A 290 -12.52 21.15 -27.28
CA ASP A 290 -12.87 20.25 -28.37
C ASP A 290 -11.65 19.38 -28.66
N TYR A 291 -11.79 18.08 -28.43
CA TYR A 291 -10.67 17.16 -28.51
C TYR A 291 -10.30 16.86 -29.96
N ASP A 292 -11.30 16.80 -30.86
CA ASP A 292 -11.13 16.35 -32.24
C ASP A 292 -11.98 17.08 -33.30
N GLY A 293 -12.82 18.06 -32.91
CA GLY A 293 -13.67 18.82 -33.82
C GLY A 293 -14.88 18.07 -34.37
N LYS A 294 -15.14 16.84 -33.89
CA LYS A 294 -16.19 15.92 -34.39
C LYS A 294 -17.21 15.54 -33.33
N GLY A 295 -17.25 16.28 -32.22
CA GLY A 295 -18.21 16.10 -31.13
C GLY A 295 -17.65 15.41 -29.89
N THR A 296 -16.35 15.08 -29.85
CA THR A 296 -15.65 14.59 -28.65
C THR A 296 -15.18 15.76 -27.80
N LYS A 297 -15.53 15.74 -26.51
CA LYS A 297 -15.19 16.78 -25.55
C LYS A 297 -14.22 16.26 -24.51
N GLU A 298 -13.09 16.96 -24.33
CA GLU A 298 -12.12 16.67 -23.27
C GLU A 298 -12.33 17.65 -22.12
N TYR A 299 -12.62 17.11 -20.95
CA TYR A 299 -12.83 17.86 -19.71
C TYR A 299 -11.62 17.68 -18.79
N ILE A 300 -11.18 18.78 -18.20
CA ILE A 300 -10.21 18.77 -17.11
C ILE A 300 -10.82 19.45 -15.90
N ARG A 301 -10.58 18.83 -14.75
CA ARG A 301 -10.96 19.36 -13.45
C ARG A 301 -9.77 19.19 -12.53
N ILE A 302 -9.42 20.25 -11.84
CA ILE A 302 -8.43 20.18 -10.77
C ILE A 302 -9.19 19.74 -9.53
N THR A 303 -8.84 18.57 -8.99
CA THR A 303 -9.50 17.99 -7.82
C THR A 303 -9.10 18.75 -6.55
N LYS A 304 -9.86 18.59 -5.46
CA LYS A 304 -9.61 19.33 -4.21
C LYS A 304 -8.30 18.90 -3.53
N ASP A 305 -7.81 17.71 -3.88
CA ASP A 305 -6.57 17.05 -3.47
C ASP A 305 -5.37 17.34 -4.41
N GLY A 306 -5.51 18.31 -5.33
CA GLY A 306 -4.39 18.84 -6.11
C GLY A 306 -3.97 17.97 -7.29
N LEU A 307 -4.80 17.01 -7.68
CA LEU A 307 -4.60 16.19 -8.87
C LEU A 307 -5.35 16.79 -10.06
N ILE A 308 -4.83 16.55 -11.25
CA ILE A 308 -5.51 16.91 -12.49
C ILE A 308 -6.34 15.70 -12.91
N GLU A 309 -7.65 15.75 -12.66
CA GLU A 309 -8.61 14.77 -13.18
C GLU A 309 -8.91 15.13 -14.64
N GLN A 310 -8.45 14.28 -15.56
CA GLN A 310 -8.72 14.40 -16.98
C GLN A 310 -9.80 13.41 -17.39
N LYS A 311 -10.92 13.90 -17.88
CA LYS A 311 -12.08 13.12 -18.32
C LYS A 311 -12.44 13.41 -19.78
N VAL A 312 -12.34 12.43 -20.65
CA VAL A 312 -12.74 12.57 -22.07
C VAL A 312 -14.12 11.94 -22.28
N LYS A 313 -15.05 12.66 -22.92
CA LYS A 313 -16.41 12.17 -23.25
C LYS A 313 -16.70 12.35 -24.74
N TRP A 314 -17.36 11.38 -25.34
CA TRP A 314 -17.75 11.40 -26.75
C TRP A 314 -19.22 10.98 -26.92
N ASN A 315 -19.85 11.52 -27.97
CA ASN A 315 -21.22 11.18 -28.33
C ASN A 315 -21.25 9.97 -29.27
N GLY A 316 -22.20 9.06 -29.04
CA GLY A 316 -22.53 7.99 -29.96
C GLY A 316 -23.05 8.55 -31.29
N GLN A 317 -22.80 7.83 -32.38
CA GLN A 317 -22.94 8.31 -33.75
C GLN A 317 -24.39 8.52 -34.26
N PHE A 318 -25.40 8.50 -33.37
CA PHE A 318 -26.82 8.67 -33.71
C PHE A 318 -27.52 9.54 -32.65
N GLY A 319 -27.90 10.77 -33.02
CA GLY A 319 -28.41 11.81 -32.11
C GLY A 319 -29.74 11.50 -31.40
N ASP A 320 -30.03 12.28 -30.36
CA ASP A 320 -31.20 12.51 -29.46
C ASP A 320 -32.31 11.47 -29.22
N PHE A 321 -32.35 10.33 -29.93
CA PHE A 321 -33.37 9.29 -29.74
C PHE A 321 -32.95 8.22 -28.71
N MET A 322 -31.66 8.13 -28.36
CA MET A 322 -31.13 7.15 -27.39
C MET A 322 -29.95 7.72 -26.59
N ALA A 323 -30.11 8.92 -26.01
CA ALA A 323 -29.05 9.64 -25.27
C ALA A 323 -28.56 8.98 -23.96
N GLY A 324 -29.04 7.76 -23.64
CA GLY A 324 -28.71 7.06 -22.40
C GLY A 324 -27.82 5.82 -22.54
N GLN A 325 -27.46 5.37 -23.76
CA GLN A 325 -26.94 4.00 -23.95
C GLN A 325 -25.63 3.83 -24.75
N LEU A 326 -25.08 4.87 -25.39
CA LEU A 326 -23.83 4.79 -26.19
C LEU A 326 -22.93 6.04 -26.07
N SER A 327 -22.92 6.65 -24.89
CA SER A 327 -21.93 7.68 -24.51
C SER A 327 -20.89 7.05 -23.59
N GLY A 328 -19.60 7.21 -23.88
CA GLY A 328 -18.50 6.72 -23.03
C GLY A 328 -17.76 7.87 -22.31
N GLU A 329 -17.23 7.58 -21.12
CA GLU A 329 -16.29 8.47 -20.43
C GLU A 329 -15.05 7.70 -19.96
N LYS A 330 -13.89 8.37 -19.92
CA LYS A 330 -12.67 7.79 -19.34
C LYS A 330 -11.88 8.81 -18.54
N THR A 331 -11.44 8.44 -17.33
CA THR A 331 -10.79 9.32 -16.33
C THR A 331 -9.34 8.91 -16.06
N LYS A 332 -8.44 9.87 -15.87
CA LYS A 332 -7.06 9.70 -15.38
C LYS A 332 -6.72 10.76 -14.33
N TYR A 333 -5.75 10.49 -13.46
CA TYR A 333 -5.24 11.44 -12.47
C TYR A 333 -3.75 11.69 -12.68
N PHE A 334 -3.36 12.94 -12.63
CA PHE A 334 -1.97 13.37 -12.68
C PHE A 334 -1.67 14.13 -11.40
N ASN A 335 -0.50 13.90 -10.81
CA ASN A 335 -0.08 14.68 -9.65
C ASN A 335 0.33 16.06 -10.12
N THR A 336 0.61 16.94 -9.17
CA THR A 336 1.10 18.26 -9.48
C THR A 336 2.34 18.14 -10.35
N ARG A 337 3.28 17.21 -10.12
CA ARG A 337 4.40 16.84 -11.03
C ARG A 337 4.00 16.08 -12.29
N GLY A 338 2.81 16.25 -12.89
CA GLY A 338 2.48 15.77 -14.26
C GLY A 338 2.80 14.31 -14.56
N GLU A 339 3.00 13.53 -13.51
CA GLU A 339 3.16 12.10 -13.52
C GLU A 339 1.78 11.55 -13.38
N GLU A 340 1.44 10.61 -14.26
CA GLU A 340 0.22 9.84 -14.10
C GLU A 340 0.33 9.08 -12.78
N VAL A 341 -0.44 9.53 -11.78
CA VAL A 341 -0.57 8.82 -10.51
C VAL A 341 -1.72 7.85 -10.68
N PHE A 342 -1.38 6.60 -10.41
CA PHE A 342 -2.37 5.59 -10.12
C PHE A 342 -2.83 5.86 -8.68
N LEU A 343 -4.03 6.42 -8.54
CA LEU A 343 -4.68 6.50 -7.25
C LEU A 343 -5.10 5.08 -6.89
N GLN A 344 -4.54 4.56 -5.79
CA GLN A 344 -5.09 3.37 -5.15
C GLN A 344 -6.60 3.56 -5.03
N PRO A 345 -7.41 2.60 -5.46
CA PRO A 345 -8.79 2.59 -5.04
C PRO A 345 -8.82 2.55 -3.51
N GLU A 346 -9.42 3.58 -2.90
CA GLU A 346 -10.08 3.42 -1.60
C GLU A 346 -11.18 2.39 -1.78
N LYS A 347 -10.80 1.10 -1.65
CA LYS A 347 -11.62 -0.07 -1.29
C LYS A 347 -10.94 -1.34 -1.78
N VAL A 348 -10.16 -1.96 -0.90
CA VAL A 348 -10.29 -3.41 -0.77
C VAL A 348 -11.54 -3.62 0.09
N VAL A 349 -12.70 -3.84 -0.52
CA VAL A 349 -13.82 -4.41 0.21
C VAL A 349 -13.41 -5.83 0.58
N ARG A 350 -13.23 -6.08 1.88
CA ARG A 350 -13.07 -7.44 2.42
C ARG A 350 -14.35 -7.85 3.12
N ASP A 351 -14.64 -9.15 3.07
CA ASP A 351 -15.45 -9.76 4.11
C ASP A 351 -14.68 -9.64 5.44
N GLY A 352 -15.33 -9.11 6.49
CA GLY A 352 -14.77 -9.06 7.84
C GLY A 352 -14.15 -7.73 8.29
N GLY A 353 -14.39 -6.60 7.62
CA GLY A 353 -14.35 -5.28 8.28
C GLY A 353 -12.99 -4.59 8.57
N SER A 354 -11.84 -5.12 8.16
CA SER A 354 -10.54 -4.40 8.26
C SER A 354 -10.28 -3.51 7.03
N GLN A 355 -9.92 -2.23 7.21
CA GLN A 355 -9.76 -1.27 6.12
C GLN A 355 -8.33 -1.13 5.54
N LYS A 356 -7.31 -1.78 6.12
CA LYS A 356 -5.92 -1.65 5.64
C LYS A 356 -5.23 -3.02 5.51
N LEU A 357 -4.48 -3.22 4.42
CA LEU A 357 -3.33 -4.13 4.40
C LEU A 357 -2.12 -3.28 4.10
N LEU A 358 -1.10 -3.38 4.93
CA LEU A 358 0.25 -3.03 4.50
C LEU A 358 0.77 -4.25 3.75
N LEU A 359 0.93 -4.11 2.43
CA LEU A 359 1.78 -5.02 1.67
C LEU A 359 3.22 -4.64 2.02
N ASP A 360 4.00 -5.60 2.50
CA ASP A 360 5.44 -5.38 2.63
C ASP A 360 5.99 -5.07 1.23
N PRO A 361 6.66 -3.93 1.03
CA PRO A 361 7.19 -3.59 -0.27
C PRO A 361 8.20 -4.67 -0.70
N VAL A 362 8.12 -5.04 -1.97
CA VAL A 362 9.08 -5.98 -2.56
C VAL A 362 10.45 -5.30 -2.63
N ASP A 363 11.49 -6.00 -2.17
CA ASP A 363 12.86 -5.59 -2.44
C ASP A 363 13.12 -5.81 -3.94
N THR A 364 13.10 -4.71 -4.69
CA THR A 364 13.20 -4.72 -6.15
C THR A 364 14.54 -5.26 -6.64
N LYS A 365 15.63 -5.05 -5.88
CA LYS A 365 16.95 -5.56 -6.23
C LYS A 365 17.02 -7.07 -6.02
N LEU A 366 16.47 -7.55 -4.90
CA LEU A 366 16.37 -8.98 -4.63
C LEU A 366 15.44 -9.69 -5.64
N ALA A 367 14.30 -9.08 -5.95
CA ALA A 367 13.36 -9.59 -6.94
C ALA A 367 14.01 -9.73 -8.32
N GLN A 368 14.73 -8.70 -8.80
CA GLN A 368 15.45 -8.78 -10.07
C GLN A 368 16.52 -9.86 -10.06
N THR A 369 17.31 -9.94 -8.98
CA THR A 369 18.35 -10.97 -8.83
C THR A 369 17.76 -12.39 -8.85
N THR A 370 16.63 -12.59 -8.18
CA THR A 370 15.90 -13.86 -8.19
C THR A 370 15.35 -14.19 -9.58
N ILE A 371 14.75 -13.23 -10.27
CA ILE A 371 14.24 -13.40 -11.64
C ILE A 371 15.38 -13.86 -12.56
N ASP A 372 16.54 -13.19 -12.52
CA ASP A 372 17.68 -13.51 -13.37
C ASP A 372 18.25 -14.91 -13.06
N ARG A 373 18.27 -15.30 -11.78
CA ARG A 373 18.64 -16.66 -11.38
C ARG A 373 17.67 -17.70 -11.95
N VAL A 374 16.36 -17.48 -11.79
CA VAL A 374 15.31 -18.40 -12.29
C VAL A 374 15.37 -18.56 -13.82
N LYS A 375 15.62 -17.47 -14.55
CA LYS A 375 15.85 -17.51 -16.00
C LYS A 375 17.09 -18.33 -16.36
N THR A 376 18.21 -18.05 -15.70
CA THR A 376 19.49 -18.73 -15.94
C THR A 376 19.41 -20.24 -15.68
N ASP A 377 18.77 -20.63 -14.58
CA ASP A 377 18.62 -22.03 -14.21
C ASP A 377 17.73 -22.78 -15.21
N TYR A 378 16.65 -22.14 -15.69
CA TYR A 378 15.79 -22.72 -16.71
C TYR A 378 16.51 -22.86 -18.05
N GLU A 379 17.28 -21.85 -18.48
CA GLU A 379 18.06 -21.94 -19.72
C GLU A 379 19.03 -23.12 -19.70
N LYS A 380 19.77 -23.29 -18.58
CA LYS A 380 20.69 -24.42 -18.37
C LYS A 380 19.95 -25.75 -18.46
N GLN A 381 18.80 -25.86 -17.80
CA GLN A 381 17.99 -27.07 -17.83
C GLN A 381 17.48 -27.36 -19.25
N LEU A 382 17.00 -26.35 -19.96
CA LEU A 382 16.49 -26.50 -21.32
C LEU A 382 17.59 -26.93 -22.30
N ARG A 383 18.81 -26.37 -22.20
CA ARG A 383 19.98 -26.80 -22.98
C ARG A 383 20.34 -28.26 -22.70
N ALA A 384 20.34 -28.66 -21.43
CA ALA A 384 20.59 -30.05 -21.04
C ALA A 384 19.52 -31.01 -21.58
N ASP A 385 18.24 -30.63 -21.51
CA ASP A 385 17.13 -31.43 -22.03
C ASP A 385 17.26 -31.67 -23.53
N TYR A 386 17.57 -30.63 -24.31
CA TYR A 386 17.78 -30.75 -25.75
C TYR A 386 19.02 -31.57 -26.11
N ALA A 387 20.12 -31.40 -25.37
CA ALA A 387 21.33 -32.19 -25.57
C ALA A 387 21.12 -33.69 -25.28
N ASN A 388 20.24 -34.00 -24.32
CA ASN A 388 19.90 -35.36 -23.93
C ASN A 388 18.77 -35.99 -24.76
N ASP A 389 18.04 -35.20 -25.56
CA ASP A 389 16.97 -35.70 -26.43
C ASP A 389 17.53 -36.38 -27.69
N LYS A 390 17.82 -37.67 -27.54
CA LYS A 390 18.29 -38.55 -28.62
C LYS A 390 17.32 -38.66 -29.80
N LYS A 391 16.05 -38.25 -29.67
CA LYS A 391 15.06 -38.32 -30.76
C LYS A 391 15.08 -37.09 -31.66
N SER A 392 15.41 -35.92 -31.11
CA SER A 392 15.38 -34.64 -31.83
C SER A 392 16.50 -34.49 -32.88
N LYS A 393 17.64 -35.17 -32.68
CA LYS A 393 18.84 -35.11 -33.56
C LYS A 393 19.31 -33.68 -33.90
N LEU A 394 19.05 -32.71 -33.00
CA LEU A 394 19.42 -31.32 -33.24
C LEU A 394 20.94 -31.14 -33.08
N THR A 395 21.53 -30.36 -33.98
CA THR A 395 22.91 -29.88 -33.85
C THR A 395 23.02 -28.84 -32.72
N PRO A 396 24.22 -28.60 -32.13
CA PRO A 396 24.39 -27.58 -31.10
C PRO A 396 23.89 -26.18 -31.52
N ALA A 397 24.04 -25.81 -32.80
CA ALA A 397 23.51 -24.54 -33.32
C ALA A 397 21.98 -24.51 -33.36
N GLN A 398 21.33 -25.62 -33.74
CA GLN A 398 19.87 -25.72 -33.71
C GLN A 398 19.32 -25.72 -32.28
N ILE A 399 20.04 -26.34 -31.33
CA ILE A 399 19.70 -26.28 -29.90
C ILE A 399 19.74 -24.83 -29.41
N ASP A 400 20.73 -24.03 -29.80
CA ASP A 400 20.81 -22.62 -29.38
C ASP A 400 19.63 -21.78 -29.92
N VAL A 401 19.22 -22.01 -31.18
CA VAL A 401 18.05 -21.36 -31.78
C VAL A 401 16.77 -21.72 -31.02
N GLU A 402 16.56 -23.01 -30.75
CA GLU A 402 15.40 -23.52 -30.01
C GLU A 402 15.33 -22.99 -28.57
N VAL A 403 16.49 -22.97 -27.88
CA VAL A 403 16.60 -22.44 -26.52
C VAL A 403 16.27 -20.95 -26.51
N LYS A 404 16.85 -20.15 -27.41
CA LYS A 404 16.57 -18.72 -27.52
C LYS A 404 15.08 -18.47 -27.76
N ALA A 405 14.45 -19.19 -28.68
CA ALA A 405 13.03 -19.04 -28.97
C ALA A 405 12.15 -19.30 -27.73
N LYS A 406 12.45 -20.34 -26.95
CA LYS A 406 11.69 -20.66 -25.72
C LYS A 406 11.97 -19.71 -24.57
N MET A 407 13.20 -19.22 -24.46
CA MET A 407 13.58 -18.25 -23.43
C MET A 407 12.88 -16.90 -23.62
N VAL A 408 12.49 -16.50 -24.83
CA VAL A 408 11.75 -15.25 -25.06
C VAL A 408 10.46 -15.19 -24.26
N VAL A 409 9.64 -16.24 -24.33
CA VAL A 409 8.36 -16.33 -23.62
C VAL A 409 8.60 -16.46 -22.11
N TYR A 410 9.52 -17.37 -21.72
CA TYR A 410 9.84 -17.59 -20.31
C TYR A 410 10.33 -16.32 -19.61
N ASN A 411 11.22 -15.55 -20.26
CA ASN A 411 11.77 -14.31 -19.72
C ASN A 411 10.68 -13.28 -19.49
N ARG A 412 9.77 -13.12 -20.47
CA ARG A 412 8.65 -12.17 -20.40
C ARG A 412 7.73 -12.47 -19.22
N ILE A 413 7.39 -13.75 -19.03
CA ILE A 413 6.53 -14.19 -17.92
C ILE A 413 7.25 -13.97 -16.58
N ALA A 414 8.52 -14.39 -16.47
CA ALA A 414 9.30 -14.20 -15.25
C ALA A 414 9.42 -12.71 -14.86
N ASP A 415 9.69 -11.84 -15.84
CA ASP A 415 9.78 -10.39 -15.64
C ASP A 415 8.48 -9.73 -15.19
N ARG A 416 7.32 -10.29 -15.59
CA ARG A 416 6.01 -9.77 -15.21
C ARG A 416 5.64 -10.09 -13.75
N THR A 417 6.28 -11.06 -13.10
CA THR A 417 5.91 -11.53 -11.76
C THR A 417 5.76 -10.40 -10.73
N PHE A 418 6.71 -9.46 -10.69
CA PHE A 418 6.74 -8.33 -9.75
C PHE A 418 6.50 -6.98 -10.43
N LYS A 419 5.86 -6.97 -11.61
CA LYS A 419 5.55 -5.74 -12.35
C LYS A 419 4.05 -5.47 -12.37
N ASN A 420 3.71 -4.19 -12.21
CA ASN A 420 2.33 -3.71 -12.21
C ASN A 420 1.89 -3.08 -13.55
N SER A 421 2.87 -2.72 -14.37
CA SER A 421 2.69 -2.10 -15.67
C SER A 421 2.70 -3.13 -16.78
N TYR A 422 1.78 -2.98 -17.73
CA TYR A 422 1.76 -3.76 -18.97
C TYR A 422 2.34 -2.92 -20.10
N THR A 423 3.07 -3.56 -21.00
CA THR A 423 3.60 -2.93 -22.21
C THR A 423 3.22 -3.71 -23.45
N ASP A 424 3.06 -3.00 -24.56
CA ASP A 424 2.88 -3.61 -25.88
C ASP A 424 4.19 -4.24 -26.40
N GLU A 425 4.16 -4.77 -27.62
CA GLU A 425 5.31 -5.41 -28.28
C GLU A 425 6.47 -4.43 -28.56
N ASN A 426 6.21 -3.12 -28.47
CA ASN A 426 7.18 -2.03 -28.68
C ASN A 426 7.61 -1.37 -27.36
N ASN A 427 7.28 -1.96 -26.20
CA ASN A 427 7.51 -1.43 -24.86
C ASN A 427 6.73 -0.15 -24.50
N ASN A 428 5.67 0.21 -25.21
CA ASN A 428 4.81 1.34 -24.81
C ASN A 428 3.86 0.92 -23.67
N PRO A 429 3.58 1.79 -22.69
CA PRO A 429 2.62 1.50 -21.62
C PRO A 429 1.21 1.24 -22.15
N ILE A 430 0.61 0.12 -21.75
CA ILE A 430 -0.79 -0.20 -22.05
C ILE A 430 -1.69 0.48 -21.02
N ARG A 431 -2.66 1.26 -21.50
CA ARG A 431 -3.58 2.02 -20.64
C ARG A 431 -4.50 1.08 -19.86
N HIS A 432 -4.53 1.19 -18.53
CA HIS A 432 -5.45 0.46 -17.67
C HIS A 432 -6.92 0.61 -18.12
N GLY A 433 -7.69 -0.47 -17.98
CA GLY A 433 -9.10 -0.56 -18.38
C GLY A 433 -9.35 -0.41 -19.88
N SER A 434 -8.32 -0.47 -20.73
CA SER A 434 -8.49 -0.57 -22.19
C SER A 434 -8.76 -2.00 -22.62
N ASP A 435 -9.31 -2.18 -23.82
CA ASP A 435 -9.52 -3.51 -24.41
C ASP A 435 -8.19 -4.29 -24.53
N GLU A 436 -7.10 -3.60 -24.85
CA GLU A 436 -5.76 -4.18 -24.90
C GLU A 436 -5.26 -4.60 -23.51
N PHE A 437 -5.52 -3.80 -22.47
CA PHE A 437 -5.20 -4.17 -21.09
C PHE A 437 -5.96 -5.42 -20.66
N LEU A 438 -7.27 -5.49 -20.94
CA LEU A 438 -8.12 -6.65 -20.64
C LEU A 438 -7.61 -7.92 -21.35
N ALA A 439 -7.18 -7.79 -22.59
CA ALA A 439 -6.57 -8.90 -23.34
C ALA A 439 -5.23 -9.35 -22.75
N LYS A 440 -4.38 -8.41 -22.33
CA LYS A 440 -3.03 -8.70 -21.83
C LYS A 440 -3.01 -9.22 -20.39
N ILE A 441 -3.91 -8.75 -19.53
CA ILE A 441 -3.95 -9.17 -18.13
C ILE A 441 -4.35 -10.65 -17.99
N ALA A 442 -5.32 -11.11 -18.78
CA ALA A 442 -5.78 -12.49 -18.82
C ALA A 442 -5.12 -13.33 -19.92
N GLU A 443 -4.01 -12.86 -20.50
CA GLU A 443 -3.32 -13.51 -21.62
C GLU A 443 -2.93 -14.96 -21.27
N PRO A 444 -3.34 -15.97 -22.06
CA PRO A 444 -3.06 -17.37 -21.74
C PRO A 444 -1.57 -17.72 -21.68
N GLU A 445 -0.73 -16.97 -22.40
CA GLU A 445 0.73 -17.14 -22.31
C GLU A 445 1.23 -16.94 -20.86
N PHE A 446 0.66 -15.98 -20.12
CA PHE A 446 1.04 -15.68 -18.74
C PHE A 446 0.22 -16.46 -17.72
N ASN A 447 -1.08 -16.62 -17.96
CA ASN A 447 -2.03 -17.17 -17.00
C ASN A 447 -2.39 -18.63 -17.28
N GLY A 448 -1.77 -19.26 -18.28
CA GLY A 448 -2.05 -20.64 -18.67
C GLY A 448 -1.83 -21.62 -17.52
N GLN A 449 -2.73 -22.58 -17.41
CA GLN A 449 -2.75 -23.60 -16.35
C GLN A 449 -2.78 -25.03 -16.90
N ASP A 450 -2.44 -25.18 -18.18
CA ASP A 450 -2.51 -26.45 -18.89
C ASP A 450 -1.50 -27.48 -18.34
N ASN A 451 -1.85 -28.76 -18.51
CA ASN A 451 -0.97 -29.87 -18.17
C ASN A 451 0.13 -30.04 -19.23
N THR A 452 1.14 -29.19 -19.15
CA THR A 452 2.29 -29.20 -20.06
C THR A 452 3.51 -29.88 -19.44
N LYS A 453 4.38 -30.39 -20.32
CA LYS A 453 5.63 -31.05 -19.91
C LYS A 453 6.73 -30.05 -19.55
N LYS A 454 6.60 -28.79 -19.97
CA LYS A 454 7.59 -27.72 -19.75
C LYS A 454 6.93 -26.59 -18.95
N PRO A 455 7.69 -25.90 -18.09
CA PRO A 455 7.17 -24.74 -17.37
C PRO A 455 6.61 -23.68 -18.33
N ASP A 456 5.38 -23.25 -18.05
CA ASP A 456 4.63 -22.23 -18.79
C ASP A 456 3.64 -21.54 -17.85
N GLY A 457 3.03 -20.45 -18.35
CA GLY A 457 1.98 -19.71 -17.64
C GLY A 457 2.31 -19.48 -16.16
N MET A 458 1.38 -19.87 -15.28
CA MET A 458 1.45 -19.63 -13.84
C MET A 458 2.54 -20.42 -13.10
N GLU A 459 3.14 -21.44 -13.71
CA GLU A 459 4.27 -22.15 -13.08
C GLU A 459 5.48 -21.23 -12.92
N ILE A 460 5.72 -20.33 -13.87
CA ILE A 460 6.87 -19.44 -13.85
C ILE A 460 6.77 -18.38 -12.73
N PRO A 461 5.69 -17.56 -12.64
CA PRO A 461 5.59 -16.54 -11.60
C PRO A 461 5.49 -17.16 -10.20
N VAL A 462 4.80 -18.30 -10.03
CA VAL A 462 4.80 -19.00 -8.73
C VAL A 462 6.22 -19.43 -8.35
N LYS A 463 6.99 -20.02 -9.28
CA LYS A 463 8.39 -20.39 -9.01
C LYS A 463 9.23 -19.18 -8.61
N VAL A 464 9.09 -18.06 -9.32
CA VAL A 464 9.79 -16.80 -9.00
C VAL A 464 9.45 -16.33 -7.58
N VAL A 465 8.17 -16.36 -7.19
CA VAL A 465 7.75 -15.98 -5.82
C VAL A 465 8.38 -16.90 -4.78
N ILE A 466 8.31 -18.22 -4.95
CA ILE A 466 8.90 -19.17 -4.00
C ILE A 466 10.42 -18.97 -3.85
N GLU A 467 11.12 -18.77 -4.97
CA GLU A 467 12.56 -18.50 -4.98
C GLU A 467 12.92 -17.15 -4.33
N TYR A 468 12.07 -16.13 -4.51
CA TYR A 468 12.23 -14.83 -3.87
C TYR A 468 12.04 -14.94 -2.36
N MET A 469 10.99 -15.63 -1.91
CA MET A 469 10.72 -15.86 -0.49
C MET A 469 11.88 -16.62 0.17
N ARG A 470 12.42 -17.65 -0.48
CA ARG A 470 13.59 -18.40 0.00
C ARG A 470 14.87 -17.57 0.05
N ALA A 471 15.02 -16.61 -0.86
CA ALA A 471 16.16 -15.69 -0.86
C ALA A 471 16.02 -14.61 0.24
N LYS A 472 14.82 -14.06 0.43
CA LYS A 472 14.52 -13.05 1.46
C LYS A 472 14.56 -13.64 2.88
N TYR A 473 14.05 -14.87 3.04
CA TYR A 473 13.97 -15.57 4.31
C TYR A 473 14.67 -16.94 4.24
N PRO A 474 16.02 -16.97 4.30
CA PRO A 474 16.75 -18.23 4.39
C PRO A 474 16.24 -19.07 5.57
N ASP A 475 15.90 -20.34 5.30
CA ASP A 475 15.35 -21.28 6.28
C ASP A 475 14.00 -20.86 6.91
N GLY A 476 13.27 -19.92 6.30
CA GLY A 476 12.01 -19.39 6.82
C GLY A 476 12.18 -18.52 8.08
N LYS A 477 13.42 -18.22 8.50
CA LYS A 477 13.67 -17.38 9.66
C LYS A 477 13.23 -15.94 9.37
N GLY A 478 12.41 -15.40 10.26
CA GLY A 478 11.87 -14.04 10.11
C GLY A 478 10.68 -13.96 9.15
N TYR A 479 10.26 -15.07 8.53
CA TYR A 479 9.01 -15.10 7.78
C TYR A 479 7.85 -15.29 8.76
N ALA A 480 7.04 -14.25 8.94
CA ALA A 480 5.95 -14.20 9.91
C ALA A 480 4.60 -14.00 9.21
N PRO A 481 3.50 -14.49 9.80
CA PRO A 481 2.18 -14.31 9.21
C PRO A 481 1.72 -12.84 9.31
N ASN A 482 1.03 -12.36 8.28
CA ASN A 482 0.36 -11.07 8.30
C ASN A 482 -1.05 -11.21 8.90
N LEU A 483 -1.13 -11.07 10.23
CA LEU A 483 -2.38 -11.17 10.98
C LEU A 483 -2.99 -9.81 11.35
N ALA A 484 -2.46 -8.71 10.81
CA ALA A 484 -2.89 -7.35 11.15
C ALA A 484 -4.42 -7.16 11.10
N PRO A 485 -5.15 -7.65 10.08
CA PRO A 485 -6.61 -7.53 10.03
C PRO A 485 -7.34 -8.14 11.23
N TRP A 486 -6.90 -9.31 11.69
CA TRP A 486 -7.52 -10.00 12.82
C TRP A 486 -7.06 -9.41 14.15
N ASN A 487 -5.81 -8.97 14.25
CA ASN A 487 -5.29 -8.28 15.43
C ASN A 487 -6.08 -6.98 15.71
N GLU A 488 -6.38 -6.21 14.66
CA GLU A 488 -7.19 -4.99 14.76
C GLU A 488 -8.60 -5.31 15.30
N ARG A 489 -9.29 -6.31 14.73
CA ARG A 489 -10.61 -6.75 15.24
C ARG A 489 -10.57 -7.20 16.70
N VAL A 490 -9.57 -8.00 17.05
CA VAL A 490 -9.36 -8.47 18.42
C VAL A 490 -9.15 -7.30 19.38
N ASN A 491 -8.34 -6.32 19.00
CA ASN A 491 -8.09 -5.14 19.83
C ASN A 491 -9.35 -4.28 19.97
N GLN A 492 -10.10 -4.07 18.89
CA GLN A 492 -11.37 -3.35 18.92
C GLN A 492 -12.38 -4.02 19.88
N HIS A 493 -12.51 -5.35 19.84
CA HIS A 493 -13.38 -6.08 20.77
C HIS A 493 -12.89 -5.98 22.23
N LYS A 494 -11.57 -5.97 22.47
CA LYS A 494 -11.00 -5.74 23.80
C LYS A 494 -11.32 -4.34 24.32
N GLU A 495 -11.15 -3.30 23.49
CA GLU A 495 -11.50 -1.92 23.83
C GLU A 495 -13.00 -1.76 24.13
N ASN A 496 -13.85 -2.37 23.30
CA ASN A 496 -15.30 -2.39 23.54
C ASN A 496 -15.65 -3.07 24.87
N LEU A 497 -14.99 -4.19 25.20
CA LEU A 497 -15.17 -4.85 26.49
C LEU A 497 -14.74 -3.97 27.65
N THR A 498 -13.58 -3.32 27.56
CA THR A 498 -13.12 -2.35 28.57
C THR A 498 -14.16 -1.26 28.78
N LYS A 499 -14.67 -0.66 27.69
CA LYS A 499 -15.70 0.38 27.76
C LYS A 499 -17.00 -0.14 28.41
N LEU A 500 -17.47 -1.33 28.03
CA LEU A 500 -18.66 -1.94 28.63
C LEU A 500 -18.48 -2.23 30.13
N HIS A 501 -17.28 -2.62 30.57
CA HIS A 501 -16.97 -2.80 31.98
C HIS A 501 -16.97 -1.45 32.74
N THR A 502 -16.36 -0.41 32.17
CA THR A 502 -16.38 0.95 32.75
C THR A 502 -17.81 1.52 32.82
N ASP A 503 -18.62 1.32 31.78
CA ASP A 503 -20.02 1.75 31.73
C ASP A 503 -20.86 1.00 32.77
N LEU A 504 -20.59 -0.29 32.99
CA LEU A 504 -21.23 -1.07 34.06
C LEU A 504 -20.89 -0.50 35.43
N GLU A 505 -19.62 -0.26 35.74
CA GLU A 505 -19.18 0.28 37.03
C GLU A 505 -19.75 1.68 37.29
N THR A 506 -19.59 2.59 36.34
CA THR A 506 -20.04 3.98 36.45
C THR A 506 -21.57 4.06 36.50
N GLY A 507 -22.26 3.26 35.69
CA GLY A 507 -23.72 3.24 35.67
C GLY A 507 -24.32 2.63 36.94
N LEU A 508 -23.64 1.70 37.62
CA LEU A 508 -24.05 1.19 38.92
C LEU A 508 -23.92 2.24 40.02
N GLN A 509 -22.84 3.03 40.01
CA GLN A 509 -22.63 4.12 40.98
C GLN A 509 -23.69 5.22 40.86
N ASN A 510 -24.15 5.50 39.64
CA ASN A 510 -25.06 6.62 39.35
C ASN A 510 -26.56 6.24 39.36
N LYS A 511 -26.92 4.97 39.61
CA LYS A 511 -28.31 4.49 39.56
C LYS A 511 -28.88 4.18 40.96
N PRO A 512 -30.18 4.43 41.19
CA PRO A 512 -30.87 4.00 42.42
C PRO A 512 -30.80 2.47 42.59
N GLU A 513 -30.69 2.00 43.83
CA GLU A 513 -30.50 0.59 44.19
C GLU A 513 -31.55 -0.36 43.57
N LYS A 514 -32.79 0.13 43.41
CA LYS A 514 -33.90 -0.60 42.77
C LYS A 514 -33.70 -0.88 41.27
N GLU A 515 -32.91 -0.05 40.57
CA GLU A 515 -32.64 -0.17 39.13
C GLU A 515 -31.30 -0.85 38.82
N GLN A 516 -30.37 -0.89 39.78
CA GLN A 516 -29.02 -1.45 39.59
C GLN A 516 -29.04 -2.92 39.15
N LYS A 517 -29.99 -3.73 39.66
CA LYS A 517 -30.10 -5.15 39.28
C LYS A 517 -30.42 -5.34 37.79
N ALA A 518 -31.39 -4.57 37.28
CA ALA A 518 -31.79 -4.64 35.87
C ALA A 518 -30.67 -4.12 34.95
N TYR A 519 -30.03 -3.01 35.33
CA TYR A 519 -28.90 -2.44 34.60
C TYR A 519 -27.70 -3.41 34.53
N ARG A 520 -27.36 -4.07 35.65
CA ARG A 520 -26.31 -5.09 35.69
C ARG A 520 -26.59 -6.22 34.71
N GLN A 521 -27.80 -6.78 34.72
CA GLN A 521 -28.19 -7.87 33.82
C GLN A 521 -28.12 -7.46 32.34
N GLU A 522 -28.52 -6.23 32.00
CA GLU A 522 -28.43 -5.71 30.64
C GLU A 522 -26.97 -5.60 30.18
N MET A 523 -26.11 -5.02 31.02
CA MET A 523 -24.69 -4.84 30.71
C MET A 523 -23.94 -6.16 30.64
N GLU A 524 -24.21 -7.11 31.56
CA GLU A 524 -23.67 -8.46 31.51
C GLU A 524 -24.04 -9.18 30.21
N LYS A 525 -25.26 -8.98 29.70
CA LYS A 525 -25.66 -9.50 28.38
C LYS A 525 -24.85 -8.88 27.24
N LYS A 526 -24.61 -7.56 27.25
CA LYS A 526 -23.77 -6.88 26.25
C LYS A 526 -22.32 -7.38 26.31
N ILE A 527 -21.76 -7.50 27.52
CA ILE A 527 -20.41 -8.03 27.76
C ILE A 527 -20.30 -9.48 27.27
N LYS A 528 -21.32 -10.31 27.51
CA LYS A 528 -21.33 -11.69 27.01
C LYS A 528 -21.28 -11.74 25.48
N VAL A 529 -22.13 -10.97 24.81
CA VAL A 529 -22.16 -10.90 23.33
C VAL A 529 -20.82 -10.40 22.78
N GLU A 530 -20.22 -9.39 23.39
CA GLU A 530 -18.93 -8.86 22.94
C GLU A 530 -17.77 -9.85 23.20
N ASN A 531 -17.80 -10.60 24.30
CA ASN A 531 -16.86 -11.69 24.57
C ASN A 531 -16.97 -12.83 23.54
N GLU A 532 -18.19 -13.19 23.12
CA GLU A 532 -18.40 -14.19 22.06
C GLU A 532 -17.80 -13.73 20.73
N LYS A 533 -17.93 -12.44 20.38
CA LYS A 533 -17.27 -11.86 19.19
C LYS A 533 -15.75 -11.86 19.31
N LEU A 534 -15.21 -11.47 20.47
CA LEU A 534 -13.76 -11.52 20.73
C LEU A 534 -13.23 -12.95 20.58
N PHE A 535 -13.92 -13.93 21.18
CA PHE A 535 -13.55 -15.34 21.06
C PHE A 535 -13.56 -15.82 19.61
N THR A 536 -14.58 -15.43 18.84
CA THR A 536 -14.68 -15.74 17.40
C THR A 536 -13.50 -15.13 16.63
N ALA A 537 -13.20 -13.85 16.84
CA ALA A 537 -12.09 -13.17 16.19
C ALA A 537 -10.71 -13.78 16.55
N GLU A 538 -10.49 -14.15 17.81
CA GLU A 538 -9.26 -14.86 18.24
C GLU A 538 -9.19 -16.28 17.66
N SER A 539 -10.32 -16.99 17.54
CA SER A 539 -10.38 -18.31 16.92
C SER A 539 -10.01 -18.24 15.43
N GLU A 540 -10.58 -17.28 14.70
CA GLU A 540 -10.22 -17.00 13.30
C GLU A 540 -8.73 -16.70 13.16
N ARG A 541 -8.20 -15.81 14.01
CA ARG A 541 -6.79 -15.42 14.01
C ARG A 541 -5.87 -16.63 14.21
N ARG A 542 -6.18 -17.49 15.19
CA ARG A 542 -5.44 -18.74 15.45
C ARG A 542 -5.54 -19.70 14.27
N GLY A 543 -6.73 -19.84 13.68
CA GLY A 543 -6.93 -20.61 12.47
C GLY A 543 -6.03 -20.11 11.33
N ARG A 544 -5.95 -18.80 11.10
CA ARG A 544 -5.08 -18.22 10.06
C ARG A 544 -3.60 -18.51 10.30
N MET A 545 -3.15 -18.44 11.55
CA MET A 545 -1.78 -18.82 11.89
C MET A 545 -1.49 -20.29 11.56
N GLN A 546 -2.40 -21.20 11.86
CA GLN A 546 -2.27 -22.62 11.52
C GLN A 546 -2.26 -22.85 10.00
N GLU A 547 -3.07 -22.11 9.25
CA GLU A 547 -3.10 -22.20 7.78
C GLU A 547 -1.81 -21.66 7.16
N PHE A 548 -1.28 -20.55 7.68
CA PHE A 548 0.02 -20.00 7.31
C PHE A 548 1.16 -21.00 7.56
N GLU A 549 1.16 -21.68 8.71
CA GLU A 549 2.19 -22.67 9.04
C GLU A 549 2.25 -23.80 8.01
N LYS A 550 1.10 -24.24 7.47
CA LYS A 550 1.07 -25.26 6.40
C LYS A 550 1.81 -24.80 5.15
N SER A 551 1.55 -23.57 4.71
CA SER A 551 2.20 -22.97 3.54
C SER A 551 3.68 -22.70 3.79
N SER A 552 4.02 -22.18 4.97
CA SER A 552 5.40 -21.94 5.39
C SER A 552 6.21 -23.24 5.40
N ASN A 553 5.66 -24.31 5.98
CA ASN A 553 6.32 -25.61 6.03
C ASN A 553 6.55 -26.22 4.63
N LEU A 554 5.61 -26.03 3.69
CA LEU A 554 5.80 -26.45 2.30
C LEU A 554 6.95 -25.69 1.62
N ILE A 555 7.03 -24.37 1.83
CA ILE A 555 8.00 -23.49 1.17
C ILE A 555 9.40 -23.64 1.76
N PHE A 556 9.51 -23.67 3.09
CA PHE A 556 10.78 -23.57 3.81
C PHE A 556 11.22 -24.86 4.50
N GLY A 557 10.36 -25.87 4.59
CA GLY A 557 10.68 -27.14 5.22
C GLY A 557 11.88 -27.80 4.57
N LYS A 558 12.84 -28.24 5.39
CA LYS A 558 14.07 -28.88 4.96
C LYS A 558 14.25 -30.26 5.59
N ASN A 559 14.98 -31.13 4.90
CA ASN A 559 15.38 -32.43 5.40
C ASN A 559 16.65 -32.29 6.29
N SER A 560 17.10 -33.40 6.88
CA SER A 560 18.30 -33.42 7.74
C SER A 560 19.61 -33.01 7.04
N LYS A 561 19.63 -32.94 5.71
CA LYS A 561 20.78 -32.49 4.91
C LYS A 561 20.72 -31.00 4.57
N GLY A 562 19.69 -30.28 5.01
CA GLY A 562 19.48 -28.86 4.72
C GLY A 562 18.89 -28.59 3.33
N GLU A 563 18.45 -29.62 2.60
CA GLU A 563 17.77 -29.50 1.32
C GLU A 563 16.27 -29.29 1.54
N TYR A 564 15.64 -28.47 0.69
CA TYR A 564 14.19 -28.27 0.77
C TYR A 564 13.43 -29.58 0.52
N ASN A 565 12.42 -29.86 1.35
CA ASN A 565 11.57 -31.05 1.24
C ASN A 565 10.81 -31.11 -0.08
N VAL A 566 10.51 -29.94 -0.66
CA VAL A 566 9.84 -29.80 -1.95
C VAL A 566 10.59 -28.76 -2.79
N SER A 567 10.89 -29.11 -4.04
CA SER A 567 11.53 -28.16 -4.97
C SER A 567 10.58 -27.02 -5.33
N SER A 568 11.11 -25.83 -5.66
CA SER A 568 10.27 -24.72 -6.13
C SER A 568 9.55 -25.05 -7.43
N SER A 569 10.17 -25.86 -8.30
CA SER A 569 9.54 -26.39 -9.52
C SER A 569 8.34 -27.29 -9.22
N ASP A 570 8.44 -28.20 -8.23
CA ASP A 570 7.30 -29.06 -7.85
C ASP A 570 6.17 -28.26 -7.23
N ILE A 571 6.50 -27.27 -6.38
CA ILE A 571 5.50 -26.36 -5.81
C ILE A 571 4.79 -25.61 -6.91
N ALA A 572 5.54 -24.99 -7.81
CA ALA A 572 5.01 -24.21 -8.91
C ALA A 572 4.14 -25.05 -9.86
N LYS A 573 4.59 -26.25 -10.24
CA LYS A 573 3.86 -27.13 -11.14
C LYS A 573 2.52 -27.60 -10.55
N GLN A 574 2.50 -28.02 -9.28
CA GLN A 574 1.25 -28.41 -8.63
C GLN A 574 0.35 -27.20 -8.38
N THR A 575 0.94 -26.04 -8.04
CA THR A 575 0.18 -24.80 -7.84
C THR A 575 -0.52 -24.38 -9.14
N LYS A 576 0.22 -24.32 -10.27
CA LYS A 576 -0.33 -23.98 -11.59
C LYS A 576 -1.57 -24.80 -11.91
N ALA A 577 -1.54 -26.11 -11.67
CA ALA A 577 -2.61 -27.02 -12.06
C ALA A 577 -3.96 -26.73 -11.41
N ALA A 578 -4.02 -25.87 -10.39
CA ALA A 578 -5.25 -25.57 -9.70
C ALA A 578 -5.27 -24.18 -9.01
N ILE A 579 -4.56 -23.18 -9.54
CA ILE A 579 -4.54 -21.82 -8.96
C ILE A 579 -5.68 -20.93 -9.50
N CYS A 580 -6.43 -21.37 -10.52
CA CYS A 580 -7.51 -20.65 -11.21
C CYS A 580 -8.31 -19.67 -10.35
N ARG A 581 -8.83 -20.08 -9.18
CA ARG A 581 -9.61 -19.20 -8.30
C ARG A 581 -8.79 -18.04 -7.74
N ALA A 582 -7.59 -18.33 -7.22
CA ALA A 582 -6.70 -17.31 -6.69
C ALA A 582 -6.16 -16.39 -7.79
N ASP A 583 -5.88 -16.94 -8.96
CA ASP A 583 -5.43 -16.20 -10.14
C ASP A 583 -6.54 -15.27 -10.68
N THR A 584 -7.74 -15.77 -10.92
CA THR A 584 -8.87 -14.93 -11.36
C THR A 584 -9.31 -13.93 -10.29
N ASN A 585 -9.16 -14.23 -8.99
CA ASN A 585 -9.32 -13.23 -7.93
C ASN A 585 -8.30 -12.08 -8.06
N TYR A 586 -7.05 -12.39 -8.42
CA TYR A 586 -6.01 -11.41 -8.68
C TYR A 586 -6.38 -10.54 -9.88
N LEU A 587 -6.68 -11.17 -11.02
CA LEU A 587 -7.03 -10.50 -12.26
C LEU A 587 -8.24 -9.57 -12.04
N GLN A 588 -9.31 -10.05 -11.41
CA GLN A 588 -10.53 -9.26 -11.20
C GLN A 588 -10.25 -8.07 -10.29
N SER A 589 -9.45 -8.28 -9.24
CA SER A 589 -9.03 -7.20 -8.34
C SER A 589 -8.21 -6.13 -9.08
N ARG A 590 -7.33 -6.53 -10.00
CA ARG A 590 -6.52 -5.61 -10.81
C ARG A 590 -7.36 -4.87 -11.84
N VAL A 591 -8.25 -5.57 -12.53
CA VAL A 591 -9.09 -4.99 -13.59
C VAL A 591 -10.09 -4.00 -13.00
N ASN A 592 -10.74 -4.37 -11.89
CA ASN A 592 -11.79 -3.54 -11.30
C ASN A 592 -11.28 -2.42 -10.40
N ASN A 593 -9.97 -2.14 -10.41
CA ASN A 593 -9.34 -1.20 -9.48
C ASN A 593 -9.79 -1.51 -8.04
N ARG A 594 -9.44 -2.69 -7.54
CA ARG A 594 -9.48 -3.03 -6.11
C ARG A 594 -8.08 -3.17 -5.52
N MET A 595 -7.08 -3.38 -6.37
CA MET A 595 -5.69 -3.61 -6.01
C MET A 595 -4.76 -3.15 -7.12
N GLU A 596 -3.59 -2.64 -6.75
CA GLU A 596 -2.52 -2.25 -7.69
C GLU A 596 -1.26 -3.13 -7.57
N ALA A 597 -1.27 -4.12 -6.67
CA ALA A 597 -0.15 -5.02 -6.38
C ALA A 597 0.11 -6.03 -7.50
N SER A 598 1.36 -6.41 -7.72
CA SER A 598 1.76 -7.39 -8.73
C SER A 598 1.27 -8.78 -8.36
N PHE A 599 1.29 -9.72 -9.31
CA PHE A 599 0.93 -11.09 -8.98
C PHE A 599 1.80 -11.62 -7.83
N GLY A 600 3.10 -11.31 -7.86
CA GLY A 600 4.03 -11.72 -6.81
C GLY A 600 3.68 -11.15 -5.44
N GLU A 601 3.40 -9.85 -5.35
CA GLU A 601 2.97 -9.19 -4.10
C GLU A 601 1.66 -9.78 -3.56
N TYR A 602 0.68 -9.94 -4.44
CA TYR A 602 -0.61 -10.53 -4.09
C TYR A 602 -0.46 -11.97 -3.59
N PHE A 603 0.32 -12.79 -4.30
CA PHE A 603 0.47 -14.20 -3.99
C PHE A 603 1.24 -14.40 -2.68
N MET A 604 2.30 -13.61 -2.44
CA MET A 604 2.98 -13.62 -1.13
C MET A 604 2.04 -13.23 0.00
N ASN A 605 1.23 -12.18 -0.19
CA ASN A 605 0.28 -11.75 0.84
C ASN A 605 -0.77 -12.82 1.14
N LYS A 606 -1.27 -13.52 0.12
CA LYS A 606 -2.15 -14.69 0.34
C LYS A 606 -1.48 -15.76 1.20
N ILE A 607 -0.18 -16.00 1.01
CA ILE A 607 0.57 -16.96 1.82
C ILE A 607 0.72 -16.42 3.26
N GLU A 608 1.16 -15.18 3.42
CA GLU A 608 1.39 -14.53 4.72
C GLU A 608 0.11 -14.46 5.58
N MET A 609 -1.04 -14.26 4.96
CA MET A 609 -2.34 -14.24 5.65
C MET A 609 -2.88 -15.65 5.97
N GLY A 610 -2.21 -16.71 5.52
CA GLY A 610 -2.76 -18.06 5.53
C GLY A 610 -4.04 -18.17 4.70
N ASP A 611 -4.23 -17.30 3.71
CA ASP A 611 -5.38 -17.32 2.81
C ASP A 611 -5.27 -18.45 1.79
N ILE A 612 -4.05 -18.72 1.32
CA ILE A 612 -3.76 -19.86 0.43
C ILE A 612 -2.89 -20.91 1.12
N ARG A 613 -3.23 -22.19 0.93
CA ARG A 613 -2.52 -23.32 1.55
C ARG A 613 -2.39 -24.54 0.64
N PRO A 614 -1.60 -25.55 1.07
CA PRO A 614 -1.55 -26.83 0.38
C PRO A 614 -2.92 -27.48 0.22
N GLY A 615 -3.16 -28.05 -0.96
CA GLY A 615 -4.35 -28.86 -1.24
C GLY A 615 -4.32 -30.20 -0.50
N THR A 616 -5.48 -30.86 -0.40
CA THR A 616 -5.55 -32.21 0.19
C THR A 616 -4.99 -33.28 -0.74
N GLU A 617 -5.21 -33.15 -2.06
CA GLU A 617 -4.69 -34.05 -3.08
C GLU A 617 -3.40 -33.51 -3.71
N GLN A 618 -3.32 -32.19 -3.89
CA GLN A 618 -2.14 -31.49 -4.38
C GLN A 618 -1.32 -30.96 -3.21
N THR A 619 -0.77 -31.89 -2.40
CA THR A 619 -0.10 -31.58 -1.13
C THR A 619 1.19 -30.78 -1.28
N LYS A 620 1.75 -30.71 -2.50
CA LYS A 620 2.93 -29.90 -2.80
C LYS A 620 2.59 -28.56 -3.46
N GLY A 621 1.33 -28.29 -3.79
CA GLY A 621 0.90 -27.04 -4.44
C GLY A 621 0.07 -26.15 -3.53
N LEU A 622 0.25 -24.83 -3.61
CA LEU A 622 -0.53 -23.83 -2.89
C LEU A 622 -1.83 -23.52 -3.66
N VAL A 623 -2.84 -24.37 -3.50
CA VAL A 623 -4.02 -24.38 -4.40
C VAL A 623 -5.35 -24.14 -3.68
N TRP A 624 -5.37 -24.27 -2.36
CA TRP A 624 -6.58 -24.07 -1.60
C TRP A 624 -6.69 -22.60 -1.19
N ASP A 625 -7.46 -21.83 -1.96
CA ASP A 625 -7.79 -20.42 -1.68
C ASP A 625 -9.01 -20.34 -0.75
N ASN A 626 -8.82 -19.80 0.45
CA ASN A 626 -9.91 -19.59 1.40
C ASN A 626 -10.77 -18.36 1.06
N GLY A 627 -10.35 -17.53 0.09
CA GLY A 627 -11.15 -16.45 -0.47
C GLY A 627 -11.25 -15.21 0.43
N TYR A 628 -10.29 -14.98 1.33
CA TYR A 628 -10.24 -13.77 2.16
C TYR A 628 -9.77 -12.55 1.34
N LEU A 629 -8.77 -12.74 0.47
CA LEU A 629 -8.41 -11.79 -0.57
C LEU A 629 -9.16 -12.15 -1.86
N LYS A 630 -10.41 -11.71 -1.95
CA LYS A 630 -11.30 -11.89 -3.10
C LYS A 630 -11.35 -10.64 -3.97
N GLY A 631 -11.55 -10.83 -5.28
CA GLY A 631 -11.70 -9.74 -6.25
C GLY A 631 -13.13 -9.22 -6.42
N TYR A 632 -14.06 -9.73 -5.61
CA TYR A 632 -15.50 -9.48 -5.74
C TYR A 632 -16.14 -9.21 -4.39
N ASP A 633 -17.31 -8.56 -4.39
CA ASP A 633 -18.09 -8.32 -3.17
C ASP A 633 -19.06 -9.47 -2.94
N ASN A 634 -19.78 -9.85 -4.00
CA ASN A 634 -20.92 -10.74 -3.93
C ASN A 634 -20.76 -11.93 -4.87
N GLN A 635 -21.31 -13.06 -4.44
CA GLN A 635 -21.47 -14.26 -5.26
C GLN A 635 -22.93 -14.38 -5.70
N TYR A 636 -23.14 -14.83 -6.94
CA TYR A 636 -24.46 -15.04 -7.53
C TYR A 636 -24.58 -16.46 -8.10
N PRO A 637 -25.67 -17.19 -7.77
CA PRO A 637 -26.64 -16.90 -6.70
C PRO A 637 -25.98 -16.71 -5.31
N PRO A 638 -26.61 -15.92 -4.42
CA PRO A 638 -26.17 -15.78 -3.04
C PRO A 638 -26.05 -17.14 -2.35
N LYS A 639 -25.16 -17.25 -1.34
CA LYS A 639 -24.97 -18.50 -0.60
C LYS A 639 -26.30 -19.02 -0.02
N GLY A 640 -26.67 -20.25 -0.37
CA GLY A 640 -27.95 -20.89 -0.05
C GLY A 640 -27.93 -22.40 -0.39
N GLY A 641 -29.10 -23.06 -0.44
CA GLY A 641 -29.26 -24.52 -0.58
C GLY A 641 -28.68 -25.18 -1.84
N ASP A 642 -28.22 -24.39 -2.81
CA ASP A 642 -27.41 -24.82 -3.95
C ASP A 642 -25.98 -24.25 -3.76
N SER A 643 -25.29 -24.67 -2.71
CA SER A 643 -23.90 -24.25 -2.41
C SER A 643 -22.90 -25.16 -3.12
N ILE A 644 -21.79 -24.60 -3.61
CA ILE A 644 -20.67 -25.42 -4.13
C ILE A 644 -20.23 -26.35 -2.99
N PRO A 645 -20.16 -27.67 -3.22
CA PRO A 645 -19.75 -28.61 -2.19
C PRO A 645 -18.37 -28.28 -1.61
N ASP A 646 -18.25 -28.36 -0.29
CA ASP A 646 -16.99 -28.11 0.40
C ASP A 646 -15.96 -29.19 0.07
N GLY A 647 -14.89 -28.82 -0.62
CA GLY A 647 -13.77 -29.71 -0.94
C GLY A 647 -13.47 -29.80 -2.43
N PHE A 648 -12.19 -29.97 -2.76
CA PHE A 648 -11.71 -30.03 -4.15
C PHE A 648 -12.40 -31.17 -4.92
N ALA A 649 -12.39 -32.40 -4.38
CA ALA A 649 -13.09 -33.51 -5.01
C ALA A 649 -14.63 -33.39 -4.95
N ALA A 650 -15.17 -32.72 -3.93
CA ALA A 650 -16.62 -32.61 -3.72
C ALA A 650 -17.29 -31.73 -4.78
N SER A 651 -16.60 -30.71 -5.28
CA SER A 651 -17.12 -29.86 -6.36
C SER A 651 -17.40 -30.65 -7.65
N ASN A 652 -16.67 -31.73 -7.91
CA ASN A 652 -16.94 -32.64 -9.04
C ASN A 652 -18.29 -33.38 -8.91
N ALA A 653 -18.91 -33.36 -7.73
CA ALA A 653 -20.23 -33.94 -7.49
C ALA A 653 -21.35 -32.89 -7.55
N TYR A 654 -21.07 -31.67 -7.99
CA TYR A 654 -22.09 -30.64 -8.18
C TYR A 654 -23.01 -31.00 -9.37
N GLU A 655 -24.31 -31.03 -9.12
CA GLU A 655 -25.36 -31.42 -10.07
C GLU A 655 -26.34 -30.27 -10.37
N GLY A 656 -26.02 -29.04 -9.95
CA GLY A 656 -26.86 -27.88 -10.24
C GLY A 656 -26.79 -27.45 -11.70
N GLU A 657 -27.81 -26.72 -12.15
CA GLU A 657 -27.92 -26.26 -13.54
C GLU A 657 -27.11 -24.97 -13.80
N PRO A 658 -26.61 -24.75 -15.03
CA PRO A 658 -26.01 -23.47 -15.41
C PRO A 658 -26.99 -22.31 -15.28
N LEU A 659 -26.47 -21.12 -14.98
CA LEU A 659 -27.23 -19.87 -14.96
C LEU A 659 -27.79 -19.56 -16.34
N SER A 660 -29.06 -19.13 -16.38
CA SER A 660 -29.67 -18.67 -17.61
C SER A 660 -29.02 -17.38 -18.10
N HIS A 661 -29.00 -17.19 -19.43
CA HIS A 661 -28.50 -15.96 -20.03
C HIS A 661 -29.20 -14.71 -19.48
N ASP A 662 -30.52 -14.76 -19.29
CA ASP A 662 -31.29 -13.63 -18.75
C ASP A 662 -30.87 -13.29 -17.31
N TYR A 663 -30.59 -14.30 -16.48
CA TYR A 663 -30.10 -14.07 -15.12
C TYR A 663 -28.68 -13.50 -15.12
N ILE A 664 -27.80 -14.00 -16.00
CA ILE A 664 -26.45 -13.44 -16.18
C ILE A 664 -26.54 -11.97 -16.59
N GLN A 665 -27.41 -11.62 -17.55
CA GLN A 665 -27.65 -10.24 -17.97
C GLN A 665 -28.18 -9.37 -16.83
N GLN A 666 -29.08 -9.89 -16.00
CA GLN A 666 -29.60 -9.17 -14.83
C GLN A 666 -28.49 -8.87 -13.81
N VAL A 667 -27.65 -9.86 -13.48
CA VAL A 667 -26.55 -9.71 -12.50
C VAL A 667 -25.47 -8.73 -13.00
N THR A 668 -25.27 -8.67 -14.32
CA THR A 668 -24.20 -7.91 -14.97
C THR A 668 -24.66 -6.59 -15.61
N ALA A 669 -25.92 -6.19 -15.41
CA ALA A 669 -26.53 -5.03 -16.08
C ALA A 669 -25.83 -3.69 -15.82
N ASP A 670 -25.25 -3.52 -14.64
CA ASP A 670 -24.51 -2.33 -14.16
C ASP A 670 -22.99 -2.45 -14.33
N MET A 671 -22.51 -3.51 -14.97
CA MET A 671 -21.11 -3.66 -15.32
C MET A 671 -20.72 -2.60 -16.36
N LYS A 672 -19.55 -1.98 -16.17
CA LYS A 672 -19.05 -0.88 -16.99
C LYS A 672 -17.93 -1.37 -17.93
N PRO A 673 -17.74 -0.73 -19.09
CA PRO A 673 -16.55 -0.96 -19.91
C PRO A 673 -15.26 -0.88 -19.10
N GLY A 674 -14.35 -1.81 -19.33
CA GLY A 674 -13.10 -1.94 -18.59
C GLY A 674 -13.19 -2.76 -17.29
N GLN A 675 -14.37 -3.26 -16.91
CA GLN A 675 -14.53 -4.17 -15.76
C GLN A 675 -14.45 -5.63 -16.18
N ALA A 676 -14.08 -6.50 -15.24
CA ALA A 676 -14.12 -7.95 -15.37
C ALA A 676 -14.86 -8.59 -14.19
N ILE A 677 -15.42 -9.77 -14.40
CA ILE A 677 -16.00 -10.61 -13.36
C ILE A 677 -15.45 -12.02 -13.47
N GLN A 678 -15.18 -12.62 -12.31
CA GLN A 678 -14.84 -14.03 -12.22
C GLN A 678 -16.12 -14.86 -12.38
N VAL A 679 -16.02 -15.93 -13.15
CA VAL A 679 -17.09 -16.91 -13.34
C VAL A 679 -16.58 -18.30 -13.00
N TRP A 680 -17.44 -19.10 -12.36
CA TRP A 680 -17.18 -20.53 -12.14
C TRP A 680 -17.98 -21.35 -13.16
N VAL A 681 -17.28 -22.25 -13.83
CA VAL A 681 -17.75 -22.89 -15.05
C VAL A 681 -17.47 -24.39 -15.05
N ASP A 682 -17.94 -25.05 -16.09
CA ASP A 682 -17.70 -26.46 -16.35
C ASP A 682 -16.23 -26.77 -16.68
N THR A 683 -15.64 -27.87 -16.17
CA THR A 683 -14.21 -28.25 -16.36
C THR A 683 -13.82 -28.42 -17.84
N ASP A 684 -14.77 -28.86 -18.68
CA ASP A 684 -14.56 -29.09 -20.10
C ASP A 684 -15.81 -28.66 -20.86
N MET A 685 -15.82 -27.39 -21.28
CA MET A 685 -17.01 -26.77 -21.89
C MET A 685 -17.36 -27.40 -23.25
N ASN A 686 -16.45 -28.17 -23.84
CA ASN A 686 -16.60 -28.83 -25.14
C ASN A 686 -17.09 -30.29 -25.03
N LYS A 687 -17.12 -30.88 -23.84
CA LYS A 687 -17.67 -32.24 -23.59
C LYS A 687 -19.20 -32.29 -23.43
N GLY A 688 -19.89 -31.15 -23.53
CA GLY A 688 -21.35 -31.05 -23.40
C GLY A 688 -21.84 -31.50 -22.01
N ASP A 689 -23.09 -31.96 -21.93
CA ASP A 689 -23.79 -32.26 -20.66
C ASP A 689 -23.11 -33.34 -19.78
N ASN A 690 -22.13 -34.07 -20.34
CA ASN A 690 -21.34 -35.06 -19.60
C ASN A 690 -20.19 -34.44 -18.78
N SER A 691 -19.88 -33.17 -18.99
CA SER A 691 -18.86 -32.48 -18.20
C SER A 691 -19.46 -31.95 -16.90
N LYS A 692 -18.64 -32.03 -15.84
CA LYS A 692 -18.97 -31.59 -14.49
C LYS A 692 -18.12 -30.39 -14.12
N PRO A 693 -18.68 -29.40 -13.41
CA PRO A 693 -17.89 -28.28 -12.94
C PRO A 693 -16.87 -28.76 -11.90
N GLY A 694 -15.63 -28.44 -12.20
CA GLY A 694 -14.48 -28.84 -11.39
C GLY A 694 -14.27 -27.82 -10.28
N PRO A 695 -13.63 -28.21 -9.19
CA PRO A 695 -13.39 -27.33 -8.04
C PRO A 695 -12.70 -26.02 -8.39
N ASN A 696 -11.86 -26.03 -9.43
CA ASN A 696 -11.00 -24.93 -9.79
C ASN A 696 -11.15 -24.51 -11.26
N HIS A 697 -12.27 -24.70 -11.96
CA HIS A 697 -12.44 -24.06 -13.27
C HIS A 697 -13.10 -22.68 -13.13
N TYR A 698 -12.25 -21.66 -13.03
CA TYR A 698 -12.67 -20.26 -12.99
C TYR A 698 -12.02 -19.53 -14.15
N TYR A 699 -12.70 -18.58 -14.75
CA TYR A 699 -12.06 -17.62 -15.65
C TYR A 699 -12.76 -16.26 -15.59
N GLU A 700 -12.31 -15.29 -16.39
CA GLU A 700 -12.92 -13.97 -16.44
C GLU A 700 -13.79 -13.77 -17.68
N ILE A 701 -14.88 -13.03 -17.49
CA ILE A 701 -15.54 -12.32 -18.60
C ILE A 701 -15.44 -10.82 -18.30
N SER A 702 -15.15 -10.03 -19.34
CA SER A 702 -15.00 -8.58 -19.20
C SER A 702 -15.95 -7.83 -20.11
N MET A 703 -16.14 -6.55 -19.85
CA MET A 703 -16.90 -5.67 -20.72
C MET A 703 -15.94 -4.76 -21.49
N ASN A 704 -15.91 -4.87 -22.81
CA ASN A 704 -15.04 -4.03 -23.63
C ASN A 704 -15.58 -2.60 -23.79
N SER A 705 -14.80 -1.74 -24.43
CA SER A 705 -15.12 -0.34 -24.74
C SER A 705 -16.42 -0.15 -25.53
N LYS A 706 -16.89 -1.19 -26.23
CA LYS A 706 -18.15 -1.21 -27.00
C LYS A 706 -19.34 -1.73 -26.19
N GLY A 707 -19.18 -2.03 -24.91
CA GLY A 707 -20.23 -2.59 -24.05
C GLY A 707 -20.55 -4.06 -24.36
N GLN A 708 -19.65 -4.78 -25.04
CA GLN A 708 -19.81 -6.20 -25.34
C GLN A 708 -19.03 -7.03 -24.30
N PHE A 709 -19.61 -8.15 -23.89
CA PHE A 709 -18.88 -9.12 -23.08
C PHE A 709 -17.80 -9.79 -23.92
N VAL A 710 -16.62 -9.93 -23.35
CA VAL A 710 -15.45 -10.55 -23.96
C VAL A 710 -15.05 -11.77 -23.14
N TYR A 711 -14.78 -12.86 -23.85
CA TYR A 711 -14.32 -14.12 -23.28
C TYR A 711 -12.85 -14.05 -22.92
N LEU A 712 -12.51 -14.03 -21.64
CA LEU A 712 -11.14 -13.98 -21.14
C LEU A 712 -10.78 -15.26 -20.37
N ASN A 713 -10.94 -16.41 -21.03
CA ASN A 713 -10.43 -17.66 -20.48
C ASN A 713 -8.90 -17.69 -20.50
N HIS A 714 -8.31 -17.77 -19.31
CA HIS A 714 -6.88 -17.76 -19.11
C HIS A 714 -6.19 -19.06 -19.56
N THR A 715 -6.92 -20.15 -19.78
CA THR A 715 -6.35 -21.38 -20.38
C THR A 715 -6.21 -21.25 -21.89
N GLY A 716 -6.89 -20.29 -22.52
CA GLY A 716 -6.95 -20.16 -23.97
C GLY A 716 -7.85 -21.19 -24.65
N GLU A 717 -8.52 -22.06 -23.90
CA GLU A 717 -9.46 -23.04 -24.46
C GLU A 717 -10.62 -22.33 -25.17
N ALA A 718 -10.80 -22.65 -26.46
CA ALA A 718 -11.87 -22.11 -27.27
C ALA A 718 -13.18 -22.87 -27.03
N VAL A 719 -14.30 -22.15 -27.08
CA VAL A 719 -15.65 -22.73 -26.91
C VAL A 719 -16.27 -22.97 -28.27
N GLU A 720 -16.69 -24.20 -28.53
CA GLU A 720 -17.41 -24.56 -29.76
C GLU A 720 -18.91 -24.25 -29.62
N TYR A 721 -19.47 -23.52 -30.60
CA TYR A 721 -20.89 -23.17 -30.65
C TYR A 721 -21.42 -23.16 -32.09
N SER A 722 -22.73 -23.23 -32.26
CA SER A 722 -23.38 -23.05 -33.58
C SER A 722 -23.98 -21.66 -33.67
N ASN A 723 -23.79 -20.96 -34.80
CA ASN A 723 -24.44 -19.68 -35.04
C ASN A 723 -25.94 -19.84 -35.37
N GLU A 724 -26.65 -18.74 -35.61
CA GLU A 724 -28.09 -18.73 -35.94
C GLU A 724 -28.46 -19.60 -37.17
N ASN A 725 -27.50 -19.83 -38.08
CA ASN A 725 -27.67 -20.67 -39.27
C ASN A 725 -27.30 -22.15 -39.03
N GLY A 726 -26.93 -22.53 -37.81
CA GLY A 726 -26.47 -23.88 -37.46
C GLY A 726 -25.01 -24.18 -37.85
N GLU A 727 -24.24 -23.19 -38.30
CA GLU A 727 -22.84 -23.40 -38.69
C GLU A 727 -21.93 -23.45 -37.45
N PRO A 728 -20.96 -24.38 -37.40
CA PRO A 728 -20.00 -24.46 -36.30
C PRO A 728 -19.05 -23.26 -36.29
N ARG A 729 -18.86 -22.68 -35.11
CA ARG A 729 -17.98 -21.53 -34.82
C ARG A 729 -17.18 -21.78 -33.54
N LYS A 730 -16.10 -21.03 -33.37
CA LYS A 730 -15.23 -21.07 -32.19
C LYS A 730 -15.17 -19.69 -31.55
N LEU A 731 -15.46 -19.62 -30.25
CA LEU A 731 -15.24 -18.44 -29.43
C LEU A 731 -13.85 -18.56 -28.81
N ASN A 732 -12.90 -17.77 -29.33
CA ASN A 732 -11.51 -17.76 -28.86
C ASN A 732 -11.32 -16.73 -27.75
N HIS A 733 -10.23 -16.86 -26.99
CA HIS A 733 -9.80 -15.84 -26.02
C HIS A 733 -9.80 -14.43 -26.63
N ASN A 734 -10.22 -13.44 -25.84
CA ASN A 734 -10.35 -12.03 -26.23
C ASN A 734 -11.32 -11.77 -27.39
N SER A 735 -12.32 -12.65 -27.59
CA SER A 735 -13.39 -12.45 -28.58
C SER A 735 -14.70 -12.01 -27.91
N PRO A 736 -15.49 -11.13 -28.54
CA PRO A 736 -16.85 -10.84 -28.07
C PRO A 736 -17.69 -12.10 -28.00
N ILE A 737 -18.47 -12.24 -26.93
CA ILE A 737 -19.34 -13.40 -26.68
C ILE A 737 -20.65 -13.19 -27.45
N PRO A 738 -20.91 -13.96 -28.52
CA PRO A 738 -22.17 -13.86 -29.25
C PRO A 738 -23.31 -14.52 -28.46
N LYS A 739 -24.55 -14.17 -28.80
CA LYS A 739 -25.75 -14.63 -28.08
C LYS A 739 -25.82 -16.15 -27.99
N GLU A 740 -25.45 -16.84 -29.07
CA GLU A 740 -25.54 -18.29 -29.21
C GLU A 740 -24.50 -19.02 -28.34
N ALA A 741 -23.36 -18.37 -28.05
CA ALA A 741 -22.29 -18.97 -27.28
C ALA A 741 -22.57 -18.99 -25.77
N TRP A 742 -23.42 -18.11 -25.24
CA TRP A 742 -23.69 -18.03 -23.79
C TRP A 742 -24.15 -19.35 -23.19
N SER A 743 -25.00 -20.10 -23.91
CA SER A 743 -25.46 -21.42 -23.47
C SER A 743 -24.33 -22.46 -23.37
N LYS A 744 -23.24 -22.27 -24.12
CA LYS A 744 -22.08 -23.16 -24.17
C LYS A 744 -21.01 -22.81 -23.14
N LEU A 745 -21.06 -21.61 -22.57
CA LEU A 745 -20.16 -21.21 -21.48
C LEU A 745 -20.48 -21.91 -20.15
N ARG A 746 -21.67 -22.51 -20.01
CA ARG A 746 -22.12 -23.26 -18.82
C ARG A 746 -21.66 -22.60 -17.51
N ILE A 747 -22.03 -21.33 -17.32
CA ILE A 747 -21.64 -20.55 -16.13
C ILE A 747 -22.54 -20.95 -14.98
N PHE A 748 -21.97 -21.40 -13.86
CA PHE A 748 -22.73 -21.78 -12.68
C PHE A 748 -22.74 -20.70 -11.62
N ARG A 749 -21.64 -19.93 -11.47
CA ARG A 749 -21.58 -18.81 -10.53
C ARG A 749 -20.93 -17.58 -11.16
N ILE A 750 -21.42 -16.41 -10.74
CA ILE A 750 -20.79 -15.12 -11.01
C ILE A 750 -20.29 -14.53 -9.69
N TYR A 751 -19.09 -14.00 -9.73
CA TYR A 751 -18.46 -13.30 -8.62
C TYR A 751 -18.20 -11.85 -9.04
N LYS A 752 -18.92 -10.90 -8.44
CA LYS A 752 -18.95 -9.50 -8.87
C LYS A 752 -18.63 -8.53 -7.74
#